data_AF-A0A2P6R0N0-F1
#
_entry.id   AF-A0A2P6R0N0-F1
#
_cell.length_a   1.000
_cell.length_b   1.000
_cell.length_c   1.000
_cell.angle_alpha   90.00
_cell.angle_beta   90.00
_cell.angle_gamma   90.00
#
_symmetry.space_group_name_H-M   'P 1'
#
loop_
_entity.id
_entity.type
_entity.pdbx_description
1 polymer ?
#
loop_
_entity_poly.entity_id
_entity_poly.type
_entity_poly.pdbx_seq_one_letter_code
_entity_poly.pdbx_strand_id
1 'polypeptide(L)'
;MNEGFYKNIVECCALNQDFKMWPNGDLTVVGERGINLSGGQKQRIQLARAVYSDADVYILDDPFSAVDAHTGTHLFTKCILQELSEKTVIYATHQLEFLEAADYVLIREEEEEAHTGRLKWSVYSTFVTCAFRGLLLPVILVCHVLFQVLQMASNYWIAWAVGKENTVTRGNMIWIFALLSGASSVFLLGRAVFLSVITIETSQHLFVGMITSVFRAPMAFFDSTPSSRILTRKWFQSSTDQSTVHTDITFRLGGLVFALIQLVCTIILMCLVAWQLSLLFLVVVAISFWYMYYITTARELARMVATQKAPILHHFSESTVGATTIRCFNQQNRFLTKAMNEIDDFSRVAFHNNATMEWLSVRINFLFNLAFLVVLIVLVNQPKSAIEPTLAGVAASYGLNVTVLQAWVIWNLCNVENKMISVERILQFTGIESEAPLVIEASRQNSEWPTEGQIEFQNVQVQYQPEGPMVLKGITCTFSKKEKIGVVGRTGSGKSTMIQALFRVVELSGGRILIDEQGISKIGLQDLRSSLGIIPQDPTLFQGSLRNNLDPLQQHSDQEILEVVKKCRLGNLVRQDQMLLDAPVSEDGENWSVGQRQLICLARVLLKKRKIRVLDKATASIDTGTDNAIQETIRKETSECTVITVAHRIPTVMDSDMVLVLDEGRIVEYNSPARLMKDNSSSFSKLVAEFLRRSSRRKNNGSS
;
A
#
# COMPACT_ATOMS: atom_id res chain seq x y z
N MET A 1 -4.25 5.58 39.12
CA MET A 1 -5.08 6.41 38.22
C MET A 1 -6.04 7.18 39.11
N ASN A 2 -6.10 8.51 39.02
CA ASN A 2 -7.05 9.29 39.83
C ASN A 2 -8.39 9.34 39.07
N GLU A 3 -9.33 8.49 39.44
CA GLU A 3 -10.61 8.34 38.72
C GLU A 3 -11.43 9.63 38.67
N GLY A 4 -11.36 10.46 39.72
CA GLY A 4 -12.04 11.76 39.76
C GLY A 4 -11.48 12.74 38.74
N PHE A 5 -10.15 12.84 38.66
CA PHE A 5 -9.45 13.69 37.70
C PHE A 5 -9.66 13.21 36.26
N TYR A 6 -9.60 11.89 36.03
CA TYR A 6 -9.90 11.29 34.73
C TYR A 6 -11.32 11.63 34.25
N LYS A 7 -12.34 11.45 35.10
CA LYS A 7 -13.73 11.78 34.76
C LYS A 7 -13.92 13.28 34.47
N ASN A 8 -13.28 14.15 35.25
CA ASN A 8 -13.31 15.59 35.03
C ASN A 8 -12.75 15.95 33.63
N ILE A 9 -11.61 15.36 33.24
CA ILE A 9 -11.00 15.63 31.92
C ILE A 9 -11.85 15.10 30.77
N VAL A 10 -12.44 13.91 30.92
CA VAL A 10 -13.35 13.35 29.92
C VAL A 10 -14.59 14.24 29.74
N GLU A 11 -15.08 14.84 30.82
CA GLU A 11 -16.18 15.81 30.78
C GLU A 11 -15.77 17.13 30.13
N CYS A 12 -14.64 17.72 30.55
CA CYS A 12 -14.09 18.96 29.97
C CYS A 12 -13.81 18.82 28.47
N CYS A 13 -13.34 17.64 28.03
CA CYS A 13 -13.09 17.37 26.61
C CYS A 13 -14.34 16.91 25.84
N ALA A 14 -15.53 16.93 26.45
CA ALA A 14 -16.80 16.50 25.86
C ALA A 14 -16.79 15.08 25.26
N LEU A 15 -15.94 14.17 25.76
CA LEU A 15 -15.80 12.80 25.25
C LEU A 15 -16.88 11.83 25.76
N ASN A 16 -17.64 12.23 26.79
CA ASN A 16 -18.71 11.44 27.39
C ASN A 16 -19.78 10.98 26.39
N GLN A 17 -20.07 11.76 25.35
CA GLN A 17 -21.04 11.39 24.33
C GLN A 17 -20.45 10.40 23.31
N ASP A 18 -19.16 10.55 22.97
CA ASP A 18 -18.48 9.65 22.03
C ASP A 18 -18.28 8.26 22.63
N PHE A 19 -17.88 8.16 23.90
CA PHE A 19 -17.74 6.87 24.59
C PHE A 19 -19.06 6.10 24.67
N LYS A 20 -20.21 6.79 24.72
CA LYS A 20 -21.53 6.13 24.68
C LYS A 20 -21.87 5.56 23.30
N MET A 21 -21.28 6.10 22.23
CA MET A 21 -21.51 5.63 20.85
C MET A 21 -20.58 4.49 20.45
N TRP A 22 -19.44 4.34 21.13
CA TRP A 22 -18.49 3.27 20.82
C TRP A 22 -18.90 1.93 21.43
N PRO A 23 -18.64 0.80 20.73
CA PRO A 23 -19.12 -0.51 21.15
C PRO A 23 -18.58 -0.96 22.52
N ASN A 24 -17.36 -0.55 22.90
CA ASN A 24 -16.72 -0.91 24.17
C ASN A 24 -16.39 0.31 25.05
N GLY A 25 -17.04 1.45 24.84
CA GLY A 25 -16.72 2.66 25.59
C GLY A 25 -15.26 3.09 25.47
N ASP A 26 -14.65 3.49 26.58
CA ASP A 26 -13.24 3.93 26.69
C ASP A 26 -12.20 2.82 26.41
N LEU A 27 -12.61 1.54 26.42
CA LEU A 27 -11.76 0.39 26.07
C LEU A 27 -11.73 0.08 24.57
N THR A 28 -12.38 0.90 23.74
CA THR A 28 -12.45 0.68 22.28
C THR A 28 -11.09 0.92 21.62
N VAL A 29 -10.65 -0.02 20.77
CA VAL A 29 -9.38 0.10 20.04
C VAL A 29 -9.51 1.16 18.94
N VAL A 30 -8.76 2.25 19.10
CA VAL A 30 -8.78 3.45 18.24
C VAL A 30 -8.17 3.21 16.84
N GLY A 31 -7.29 2.21 16.70
CA GLY A 31 -6.58 1.89 15.45
C GLY A 31 -5.38 2.81 15.16
N GLU A 32 -4.53 2.42 14.20
CA GLU A 32 -3.35 3.18 13.79
C GLU A 32 -3.76 4.55 13.24
N ARG A 33 -3.10 5.63 13.68
CA ARG A 33 -3.48 7.04 13.41
C ARG A 33 -4.96 7.37 13.73
N GLY A 34 -5.65 6.55 14.52
CA GLY A 34 -7.05 6.73 14.87
C GLY A 34 -8.04 6.57 13.73
N ILE A 35 -7.79 5.68 12.76
CA ILE A 35 -8.63 5.52 11.56
C ILE A 35 -10.15 5.38 11.83
N ASN A 36 -10.53 4.87 13.00
CA ASN A 36 -11.92 4.68 13.41
C ASN A 36 -12.57 5.94 14.03
N LEU A 37 -11.81 7.03 14.15
CA LEU A 37 -12.24 8.27 14.78
C LEU A 37 -12.43 9.37 13.73
N SER A 38 -13.45 10.21 13.93
CA SER A 38 -13.57 11.46 13.19
C SER A 38 -12.43 12.42 13.57
N GLY A 39 -12.10 13.38 12.70
CA GLY A 39 -11.08 14.38 12.99
C GLY A 39 -11.31 15.08 14.34
N GLY A 40 -12.55 15.50 14.62
CA GLY A 40 -12.90 16.13 15.89
C GLY A 40 -12.85 15.20 17.11
N GLN A 41 -12.97 13.89 16.93
CA GLN A 41 -12.73 12.92 18.01
C GLN A 41 -11.23 12.76 18.29
N LYS A 42 -10.39 12.69 17.25
CA LYS A 42 -8.93 12.60 17.40
C LYS A 42 -8.37 13.79 18.18
N GLN A 43 -8.78 15.00 17.81
CA GLN A 43 -8.35 16.24 18.47
C GLN A 43 -8.74 16.27 19.95
N ARG A 44 -9.98 15.89 20.29
CA ARG A 44 -10.44 15.85 21.68
C ARG A 44 -9.66 14.84 22.52
N ILE A 45 -9.30 13.69 21.96
CA ILE A 45 -8.47 12.69 22.66
C ILE A 45 -7.03 13.19 22.86
N GLN A 46 -6.45 13.86 21.85
CA GLN A 46 -5.11 14.45 21.96
C GLN A 46 -5.07 15.55 23.02
N LEU A 47 -6.09 16.42 23.04
CA LEU A 47 -6.24 17.47 24.05
C LEU A 47 -6.43 16.86 25.45
N ALA A 48 -7.29 15.85 25.59
CA ALA A 48 -7.48 15.13 26.85
C ALA A 48 -6.16 14.51 27.36
N ARG A 49 -5.35 13.93 26.46
CA ARG A 49 -4.02 13.39 26.80
C ARG A 49 -3.06 14.47 27.28
N ALA A 50 -3.08 15.65 26.66
CA ALA A 50 -2.25 16.78 27.09
C ALA A 50 -2.68 17.28 28.48
N VAL A 51 -3.96 17.57 28.68
CA VAL A 51 -4.51 18.07 29.95
C VAL A 51 -4.31 17.06 31.09
N TYR A 52 -4.46 15.76 30.81
CA TYR A 52 -4.24 14.70 31.80
C TYR A 52 -2.78 14.57 32.26
N SER A 53 -1.83 15.07 31.48
CA SER A 53 -0.41 15.02 31.86
C SER A 53 -0.04 16.01 32.98
N ASP A 54 -0.90 16.99 33.25
CA ASP A 54 -0.73 18.04 34.28
C ASP A 54 0.65 18.74 34.25
N ALA A 55 1.03 19.26 33.09
CA ALA A 55 2.29 19.96 32.88
C ALA A 55 2.25 21.44 33.34
N ASP A 56 3.41 22.10 33.41
CA ASP A 56 3.51 23.53 33.71
C ASP A 56 3.37 24.43 32.46
N VAL A 57 3.71 23.89 31.29
CA VAL A 57 3.64 24.57 29.98
C VAL A 57 2.90 23.67 29.00
N TYR A 58 1.89 24.22 28.33
CA TYR A 58 1.09 23.55 27.32
C TYR A 58 1.35 24.17 25.95
N ILE A 59 1.69 23.33 24.98
CA ILE A 59 1.83 23.72 23.57
C ILE A 59 0.76 22.96 22.78
N LEU A 60 -0.24 23.67 22.25
CA LEU A 60 -1.40 23.11 21.58
C LEU A 60 -1.40 23.50 20.10
N ASP A 61 -1.12 22.55 19.23
CA ASP A 61 -1.06 22.79 17.79
C ASP A 61 -2.43 22.51 17.14
N ASP A 62 -3.12 23.59 16.76
CA ASP A 62 -4.46 23.64 16.15
C ASP A 62 -5.49 22.67 16.78
N PRO A 63 -5.78 22.78 18.08
CA PRO A 63 -6.60 21.79 18.81
C PRO A 63 -8.09 21.77 18.41
N PHE A 64 -8.56 22.67 17.55
CA PHE A 64 -9.98 22.91 17.27
C PHE A 64 -10.41 22.76 15.81
N SER A 65 -9.50 22.53 14.86
CA SER A 65 -9.81 22.64 13.43
C SER A 65 -10.79 21.61 12.87
N ALA A 66 -10.88 20.43 13.46
CA ALA A 66 -11.79 19.37 13.05
C ALA A 66 -13.04 19.25 13.96
N VAL A 67 -13.22 20.19 14.88
CA VAL A 67 -14.32 20.25 15.84
C VAL A 67 -15.33 21.33 15.42
N ASP A 68 -16.63 21.08 15.60
CA ASP A 68 -17.66 22.08 15.32
C ASP A 68 -17.55 23.28 16.28
N ALA A 69 -18.02 24.47 15.87
CA ALA A 69 -17.84 25.70 16.65
C ALA A 69 -18.44 25.64 18.07
N HIS A 70 -19.53 24.90 18.29
CA HIS A 70 -20.15 24.78 19.61
C HIS A 70 -19.26 23.95 20.54
N THR A 71 -18.81 22.79 20.06
CA THR A 71 -17.86 21.94 20.79
C THR A 71 -16.50 22.63 20.96
N GLY A 72 -16.02 23.37 19.95
CA GLY A 72 -14.79 24.16 20.03
C GLY A 72 -14.85 25.25 21.10
N THR A 73 -15.96 26.00 21.17
CA THR A 73 -16.17 27.03 22.21
C THR A 73 -16.24 26.40 23.61
N HIS A 74 -16.88 25.22 23.72
CA HIS A 74 -16.92 24.47 24.97
C HIS A 74 -15.52 24.06 25.43
N LEU A 75 -14.71 23.45 24.55
CA LEU A 75 -13.33 23.05 24.83
C LEU A 75 -12.46 24.25 25.18
N PHE A 76 -12.59 25.37 24.44
CA PHE A 76 -11.83 26.59 24.72
C PHE A 76 -12.15 27.16 26.11
N THR A 77 -13.44 27.21 26.47
CA THR A 77 -13.87 27.77 27.76
C THR A 77 -13.53 26.85 28.94
N LYS A 78 -13.79 25.55 28.80
CA LYS A 78 -13.61 24.56 29.89
C LYS A 78 -12.16 24.12 30.04
N CYS A 79 -11.49 23.77 28.93
CA CYS A 79 -10.11 23.30 29.00
C CYS A 79 -9.11 24.45 29.08
N ILE A 80 -9.16 25.41 28.14
CA ILE A 80 -8.11 26.45 28.06
C ILE A 80 -8.34 27.57 29.08
N LEU A 81 -9.55 28.14 29.17
CA LEU A 81 -9.80 29.28 30.04
C LEU A 81 -10.07 28.93 31.52
N GLN A 82 -10.50 27.70 31.82
CA GLN A 82 -10.85 27.29 33.19
C GLN A 82 -9.79 26.36 33.79
N GLU A 83 -9.63 25.15 33.25
CA GLU A 83 -8.67 24.16 33.78
C GLU A 83 -7.19 24.58 33.61
N LEU A 84 -6.85 25.27 32.52
CA LEU A 84 -5.48 25.72 32.22
C LEU A 84 -5.22 27.19 32.56
N SER A 85 -6.11 27.84 33.31
CA SER A 85 -6.07 29.29 33.60
C SER A 85 -4.78 29.76 34.30
N GLU A 86 -4.19 28.92 35.16
CA GLU A 86 -2.95 29.24 35.90
C GLU A 86 -1.68 28.74 35.19
N LYS A 87 -1.79 28.14 34.00
CA LYS A 87 -0.68 27.49 33.29
C LYS A 87 -0.25 28.29 32.06
N THR A 88 1.01 28.14 31.64
CA THR A 88 1.49 28.80 30.40
C THR A 88 0.94 28.02 29.20
N VAL A 89 0.06 28.63 28.40
CA VAL A 89 -0.55 27.98 27.22
C VAL A 89 -0.13 28.72 25.94
N ILE A 90 0.56 28.01 25.05
CA ILE A 90 0.88 28.46 23.69
C ILE A 90 0.00 27.63 22.76
N TYR A 91 -0.83 28.25 21.93
CA TYR A 91 -1.67 27.52 20.98
C TYR A 91 -1.59 28.14 19.58
N ALA A 92 -1.35 27.30 18.59
CA ALA A 92 -1.50 27.65 17.18
C ALA A 92 -2.95 27.33 16.78
N THR A 93 -3.64 28.20 16.03
CA THR A 93 -5.01 27.95 15.57
C THR A 93 -5.28 28.70 14.28
N HIS A 94 -5.87 28.03 13.29
CA HIS A 94 -6.33 28.69 12.06
C HIS A 94 -7.67 29.43 12.24
N GLN A 95 -8.36 29.19 13.37
CA GLN A 95 -9.59 29.87 13.73
C GLN A 95 -9.25 31.20 14.40
N LEU A 96 -9.29 32.28 13.60
CA LEU A 96 -9.04 33.68 14.03
C LEU A 96 -9.85 34.09 15.28
N GLU A 97 -10.99 33.44 15.52
CA GLU A 97 -11.92 33.69 16.62
C GLU A 97 -11.32 33.41 18.00
N PHE A 98 -10.30 32.54 18.07
CA PHE A 98 -9.58 32.23 19.31
C PHE A 98 -8.26 32.98 19.43
N LEU A 99 -7.80 33.69 18.39
CA LEU A 99 -6.56 34.48 18.44
C LEU A 99 -6.70 35.77 19.25
N GLU A 100 -7.92 36.32 19.38
CA GLU A 100 -8.19 37.52 20.19
C GLU A 100 -7.95 37.30 21.69
N ALA A 101 -7.96 36.04 22.13
CA ALA A 101 -7.66 35.63 23.50
C ALA A 101 -6.22 35.09 23.67
N ALA A 102 -5.39 35.18 22.63
CA ALA A 102 -4.00 34.76 22.65
C ALA A 102 -3.09 35.96 22.89
N ASP A 103 -2.08 35.80 23.75
CA ASP A 103 -1.12 36.87 24.00
C ASP A 103 -0.16 37.09 22.80
N TYR A 104 0.15 36.03 22.01
CA TYR A 104 1.05 36.04 20.84
C TYR A 104 0.71 34.91 19.82
N VAL A 105 0.98 35.07 18.50
CA VAL A 105 0.54 34.13 17.42
C VAL A 105 1.62 33.85 16.34
N LEU A 106 1.81 32.59 15.90
CA LEU A 106 2.80 32.10 14.90
C LEU A 106 2.24 30.89 14.04
N ILE A 107 2.72 30.65 12.79
CA ILE A 107 2.09 29.72 11.79
C ILE A 107 3.11 28.88 10.97
N ARG A 108 2.91 27.55 10.77
CA ARG A 108 3.55 26.67 9.73
C ARG A 108 2.94 25.24 9.63
N GLU A 109 2.91 24.57 8.46
CA GLU A 109 2.36 23.20 8.21
C GLU A 109 3.29 22.30 7.34
N GLU A 110 3.22 20.96 7.52
CA GLU A 110 3.35 19.85 6.52
C GLU A 110 3.08 18.45 7.18
N GLU A 111 2.66 17.41 6.44
CA GLU A 111 2.19 16.06 6.92
C GLU A 111 2.80 14.80 6.21
N GLU A 112 2.58 13.59 6.76
CA GLU A 112 3.25 12.28 6.53
C GLU A 112 2.42 11.09 5.91
N GLU A 113 3.09 10.04 5.39
CA GLU A 113 2.61 8.66 5.03
C GLU A 113 2.95 7.54 6.07
N ALA A 114 2.56 6.23 5.94
CA ALA A 114 2.98 5.13 6.89
C ALA A 114 3.07 3.61 6.31
N HIS A 115 2.84 2.46 7.08
CA HIS A 115 2.98 0.93 6.82
C HIS A 115 1.81 -0.19 6.95
N THR A 116 2.01 -1.49 6.47
CA THR A 116 1.18 -2.66 5.81
C THR A 116 0.69 -3.97 6.52
N GLY A 117 0.16 -5.00 5.78
CA GLY A 117 -0.53 -6.31 6.11
C GLY A 117 -0.14 -7.58 5.25
N ARG A 118 -0.80 -8.78 5.33
CA ARG A 118 -0.28 -10.22 5.36
C ARG A 118 -1.12 -11.30 4.56
N LEU A 119 -0.66 -12.57 4.33
CA LEU A 119 -1.42 -13.86 3.97
C LEU A 119 -0.43 -15.07 3.61
N LYS A 120 -0.74 -16.13 2.77
CA LYS A 120 -1.20 -17.57 2.93
C LYS A 120 -0.71 -18.57 1.80
N TRP A 121 -0.72 -19.90 2.06
CA TRP A 121 -0.12 -21.10 1.36
C TRP A 121 -0.45 -21.41 -0.14
N SER A 122 -1.37 -20.72 -0.82
CA SER A 122 -1.72 -21.00 -2.24
C SER A 122 -0.61 -20.66 -3.27
N VAL A 123 0.56 -20.29 -2.76
CA VAL A 123 1.59 -19.52 -3.45
C VAL A 123 2.57 -20.39 -4.18
N TYR A 124 2.91 -21.52 -3.55
CA TYR A 124 3.90 -22.45 -4.07
C TYR A 124 3.47 -23.01 -5.44
N SER A 125 2.17 -23.23 -5.66
CA SER A 125 1.65 -23.75 -6.93
C SER A 125 1.63 -22.70 -8.05
N THR A 126 1.37 -21.44 -7.70
CA THR A 126 1.26 -20.35 -8.68
C THR A 126 2.64 -19.87 -9.14
N PHE A 127 3.64 -19.85 -8.25
CA PHE A 127 5.02 -19.50 -8.60
C PHE A 127 5.62 -20.42 -9.69
N VAL A 128 5.36 -21.73 -9.60
CA VAL A 128 5.90 -22.72 -10.53
C VAL A 128 5.18 -22.70 -11.89
N THR A 129 3.93 -22.23 -11.93
CA THR A 129 3.10 -22.24 -13.16
C THR A 129 3.10 -20.91 -13.92
N CYS A 130 3.56 -19.81 -13.30
CA CYS A 130 3.61 -18.49 -13.92
C CYS A 130 4.60 -18.37 -15.11
N ALA A 131 5.70 -19.14 -15.16
CA ALA A 131 6.66 -19.07 -16.26
C ALA A 131 6.35 -20.11 -17.36
N PHE A 132 5.97 -19.65 -18.56
CA PHE A 132 5.76 -20.48 -19.76
C PHE A 132 4.89 -21.74 -19.54
N ARG A 133 3.90 -21.72 -18.63
CA ARG A 133 3.11 -22.90 -18.22
C ARG A 133 3.97 -24.11 -17.76
N GLY A 134 5.21 -23.88 -17.33
CA GLY A 134 6.14 -24.92 -16.90
C GLY A 134 6.95 -25.61 -18.00
N LEU A 135 6.86 -25.20 -19.28
CA LEU A 135 7.51 -25.91 -20.41
C LEU A 135 9.05 -25.87 -20.38
N LEU A 136 9.65 -24.82 -19.82
CA LEU A 136 11.11 -24.67 -19.71
C LEU A 136 11.71 -25.43 -18.51
N LEU A 137 10.89 -25.82 -17.54
CA LEU A 137 11.35 -26.51 -16.33
C LEU A 137 11.91 -27.92 -16.64
N PRO A 138 11.26 -28.77 -17.46
CA PRO A 138 11.83 -30.04 -17.93
C PRO A 138 13.16 -29.86 -18.67
N VAL A 139 13.30 -28.80 -19.48
CA VAL A 139 14.53 -28.54 -20.25
C VAL A 139 15.70 -28.25 -19.33
N ILE A 140 15.49 -27.45 -18.27
CA ILE A 140 16.52 -27.16 -17.25
C ILE A 140 16.92 -28.44 -16.50
N LEU A 141 15.94 -29.26 -16.13
CA LEU A 141 16.19 -30.54 -15.44
C LEU A 141 17.01 -31.48 -16.33
N VAL A 142 16.65 -31.60 -17.60
CA VAL A 142 17.38 -32.43 -18.57
C VAL A 142 18.81 -31.90 -18.77
N CYS A 143 19.00 -30.60 -18.96
CA CYS A 143 20.33 -29.99 -19.05
C CYS A 143 21.18 -30.26 -17.81
N HIS A 144 20.60 -30.16 -16.60
CA HIS A 144 21.33 -30.42 -15.36
C HIS A 144 21.69 -31.90 -15.18
N VAL A 145 20.78 -32.82 -15.52
CA VAL A 145 21.05 -34.26 -15.49
C VAL A 145 22.14 -34.62 -16.50
N LEU A 146 22.08 -34.09 -17.73
CA LEU A 146 23.11 -34.34 -18.75
C LEU A 146 24.48 -33.78 -18.34
N PHE A 147 24.51 -32.57 -17.77
CA PHE A 147 25.73 -32.00 -17.18
C PHE A 147 26.34 -32.96 -16.14
N GLN A 148 25.53 -33.41 -15.19
CA GLN A 148 25.98 -34.28 -14.10
C GLN A 148 26.47 -35.64 -14.62
N VAL A 149 25.72 -36.27 -15.54
CA VAL A 149 26.09 -37.57 -16.11
C VAL A 149 27.39 -37.47 -16.90
N LEU A 150 27.57 -36.44 -17.73
CA LEU A 150 28.79 -36.25 -18.53
C LEU A 150 30.02 -35.98 -17.64
N GLN A 151 29.85 -35.18 -16.59
CA GLN A 151 30.94 -34.90 -15.64
C GLN A 151 31.35 -36.17 -14.88
N MET A 152 30.38 -36.98 -14.45
CA MET A 152 30.64 -38.25 -13.77
C MET A 152 31.26 -39.28 -14.71
N ALA A 153 30.77 -39.38 -15.95
CA ALA A 153 31.34 -40.22 -16.99
C ALA A 153 32.79 -39.83 -17.30
N SER A 154 33.09 -38.53 -17.35
CA SER A 154 34.45 -38.00 -17.54
C SER A 154 35.40 -38.44 -16.41
N ASN A 155 34.96 -38.30 -15.16
CA ASN A 155 35.76 -38.69 -13.98
C ASN A 155 35.91 -40.22 -13.86
N TYR A 156 34.87 -40.99 -14.18
CA TYR A 156 34.93 -42.45 -14.24
C TYR A 156 35.85 -42.93 -15.37
N TRP A 157 35.77 -42.29 -16.56
CA TRP A 157 36.61 -42.61 -17.71
C TRP A 157 38.09 -42.47 -17.40
N ILE A 158 38.50 -41.36 -16.75
CA ILE A 158 39.89 -41.19 -16.30
C ILE A 158 40.30 -42.35 -15.39
N ALA A 159 39.49 -42.66 -14.38
CA ALA A 159 39.86 -43.67 -13.38
C ALA A 159 39.96 -45.08 -13.98
N TRP A 160 39.08 -45.41 -14.92
CA TRP A 160 39.13 -46.67 -15.67
C TRP A 160 40.32 -46.74 -16.64
N ALA A 161 40.59 -45.65 -17.37
CA ALA A 161 41.69 -45.59 -18.34
C ALA A 161 43.07 -45.71 -17.66
N VAL A 162 43.23 -45.14 -16.46
CA VAL A 162 44.45 -45.30 -15.65
C VAL A 162 44.60 -46.73 -15.13
N GLY A 163 43.49 -47.42 -14.81
CA GLY A 163 43.52 -48.81 -14.33
C GLY A 163 43.99 -49.83 -15.38
N LYS A 164 43.91 -49.50 -16.67
CA LYS A 164 44.28 -50.39 -17.78
C LYS A 164 45.44 -49.85 -18.62
N GLU A 165 46.62 -49.78 -18.02
CA GLU A 165 47.88 -49.23 -18.59
C GLU A 165 48.24 -49.73 -20.00
N ASN A 166 47.73 -50.87 -20.47
CA ASN A 166 48.08 -51.47 -21.76
C ASN A 166 47.02 -51.36 -22.88
N THR A 167 45.86 -50.75 -22.63
CA THR A 167 44.73 -50.78 -23.62
C THR A 167 44.42 -49.43 -24.26
N VAL A 168 44.80 -48.31 -23.64
CA VAL A 168 44.43 -46.96 -24.10
C VAL A 168 45.69 -46.10 -24.21
N THR A 169 45.88 -45.44 -25.36
CA THR A 169 46.97 -44.47 -25.54
C THR A 169 46.71 -43.19 -24.75
N ARG A 170 47.78 -42.59 -24.19
CA ARG A 170 47.70 -41.33 -23.43
C ARG A 170 46.97 -40.21 -24.19
N GLY A 171 47.20 -40.13 -25.51
CA GLY A 171 46.51 -39.16 -26.38
C GLY A 171 44.99 -39.36 -26.41
N ASN A 172 44.52 -40.60 -26.58
CA ASN A 172 43.09 -40.92 -26.61
C ASN A 172 42.42 -40.71 -25.25
N MET A 173 43.13 -40.99 -24.15
CA MET A 173 42.64 -40.75 -22.80
C MET A 173 42.36 -39.27 -22.54
N ILE A 174 43.32 -38.39 -22.86
CA ILE A 174 43.19 -36.93 -22.67
C ILE A 174 42.12 -36.37 -23.59
N TRP A 175 42.08 -36.82 -24.86
CA TRP A 175 41.09 -36.34 -25.83
C TRP A 175 39.64 -36.66 -25.42
N ILE A 176 39.36 -37.89 -24.98
CA ILE A 176 38.01 -38.30 -24.56
C ILE A 176 37.60 -37.56 -23.28
N PHE A 177 38.52 -37.38 -22.33
CA PHE A 177 38.27 -36.57 -21.14
C PHE A 177 37.96 -35.10 -21.47
N ALA A 178 38.75 -34.48 -22.36
CA ALA A 178 38.54 -33.11 -22.79
C ALA A 178 37.20 -32.95 -23.52
N LEU A 179 36.82 -33.92 -24.37
CA LEU A 179 35.54 -33.94 -25.07
C LEU A 179 34.35 -34.04 -24.10
N LEU A 180 34.39 -34.98 -23.16
CA LEU A 180 33.31 -35.16 -22.17
C LEU A 180 33.18 -33.94 -21.24
N SER A 181 34.30 -33.38 -20.81
CA SER A 181 34.31 -32.18 -19.95
C SER A 181 33.86 -30.93 -20.71
N GLY A 182 34.27 -30.78 -21.97
CA GLY A 182 33.80 -29.71 -22.87
C GLY A 182 32.29 -29.80 -23.12
N ALA A 183 31.79 -31.00 -23.42
CA ALA A 183 30.36 -31.23 -23.59
C ALA A 183 29.56 -30.90 -22.32
N SER A 184 30.05 -31.30 -21.14
CA SER A 184 29.41 -30.94 -19.86
C SER A 184 29.34 -29.42 -19.65
N SER A 185 30.39 -28.67 -20.03
CA SER A 185 30.45 -27.22 -19.86
C SER A 185 29.39 -26.49 -20.69
N VAL A 186 29.04 -27.02 -21.88
CA VAL A 186 27.94 -26.48 -22.72
C VAL A 186 26.59 -26.62 -22.01
N PHE A 187 26.32 -27.78 -21.38
CA PHE A 187 25.08 -27.99 -20.63
C PHE A 187 25.02 -27.12 -19.36
N LEU A 188 26.16 -26.88 -18.70
CA LEU A 188 26.25 -25.94 -17.58
C LEU A 188 25.88 -24.51 -18.01
N LEU A 189 26.41 -24.06 -19.15
CA LEU A 189 26.09 -22.75 -19.72
C LEU A 189 24.61 -22.65 -20.09
N GLY A 190 24.08 -23.66 -20.80
CA GLY A 190 22.67 -23.71 -21.19
C GLY A 190 21.75 -23.64 -19.97
N ARG A 191 22.02 -24.44 -18.93
CA ARG A 191 21.29 -24.42 -17.66
C ARG A 191 21.31 -23.03 -17.01
N ALA A 192 22.48 -22.38 -16.96
CA ALA A 192 22.62 -21.05 -16.35
C ALA A 192 21.79 -19.99 -17.10
N VAL A 193 21.81 -20.01 -18.44
CA VAL A 193 21.04 -19.11 -19.29
C VAL A 193 19.54 -19.35 -19.15
N PHE A 194 19.07 -20.59 -19.18
CA PHE A 194 17.64 -20.88 -19.02
C PHE A 194 17.12 -20.50 -17.63
N LEU A 195 17.92 -20.72 -16.58
CA LEU A 195 17.55 -20.33 -15.22
C LEU A 195 17.44 -18.81 -15.06
N SER A 196 18.35 -18.04 -15.67
CA SER A 196 18.28 -16.57 -15.64
C SER A 196 17.08 -16.05 -16.42
N VAL A 197 16.76 -16.64 -17.59
CA VAL A 197 15.56 -16.28 -18.37
C VAL A 197 14.28 -16.52 -17.57
N ILE A 198 14.11 -17.69 -16.94
CA ILE A 198 12.94 -17.96 -16.08
C ILE A 198 12.86 -16.96 -14.92
N THR A 199 14.00 -16.61 -14.32
CA THR A 199 14.04 -15.64 -13.22
C THR A 199 13.48 -14.29 -13.64
N ILE A 200 13.94 -13.77 -14.78
CA ILE A 200 13.54 -12.45 -15.29
C ILE A 200 12.05 -12.45 -15.65
N GLU A 201 11.59 -13.45 -16.40
CA GLU A 201 10.20 -13.57 -16.83
C GLU A 201 9.23 -13.71 -15.66
N THR A 202 9.53 -14.59 -14.70
CA THR A 202 8.70 -14.79 -13.50
C THR A 202 8.63 -13.50 -12.68
N SER A 203 9.78 -12.83 -12.51
CA SER A 203 9.87 -11.54 -11.80
C SER A 203 9.01 -10.47 -12.48
N GLN A 204 9.11 -10.32 -13.80
CA GLN A 204 8.33 -9.33 -14.56
C GLN A 204 6.82 -9.59 -14.48
N HIS A 205 6.40 -10.84 -14.68
CA HIS A 205 4.99 -11.22 -14.59
C HIS A 205 4.40 -10.95 -13.20
N LEU A 206 5.13 -11.32 -12.13
CA LEU A 206 4.69 -11.05 -10.76
C LEU A 206 4.61 -9.55 -10.46
N PHE A 207 5.58 -8.77 -10.93
CA PHE A 207 5.62 -7.32 -10.73
C PHE A 207 4.48 -6.60 -11.45
N VAL A 208 4.29 -6.87 -12.75
CA VAL A 208 3.22 -6.27 -13.55
C VAL A 208 1.85 -6.69 -13.02
N GLY A 209 1.68 -7.97 -12.67
CA GLY A 209 0.45 -8.47 -12.06
C GLY A 209 0.11 -7.74 -10.77
N MET A 210 1.09 -7.58 -9.88
CA MET A 210 0.93 -6.89 -8.59
C MET A 210 0.60 -5.40 -8.77
N ILE A 211 1.32 -4.70 -9.63
CA ILE A 211 1.09 -3.27 -9.88
C ILE A 211 -0.30 -3.05 -10.49
N THR A 212 -0.65 -3.87 -11.48
CA THR A 212 -1.94 -3.75 -12.17
C THR A 212 -3.09 -4.01 -11.21
N SER A 213 -3.00 -5.03 -10.34
CA SER A 213 -4.06 -5.32 -9.37
C SER A 213 -4.19 -4.23 -8.30
N VAL A 214 -3.08 -3.66 -7.81
CA VAL A 214 -3.12 -2.56 -6.82
C VAL A 214 -3.72 -1.29 -7.43
N PHE A 215 -3.31 -0.89 -8.64
CA PHE A 215 -3.88 0.28 -9.31
C PHE A 215 -5.34 0.09 -9.72
N ARG A 216 -5.78 -1.16 -9.94
CA ARG A 216 -7.18 -1.49 -10.23
C ARG A 216 -7.99 -1.82 -8.98
N ALA A 217 -7.44 -1.73 -7.78
CA ALA A 217 -8.21 -1.98 -6.55
C ALA A 217 -9.25 -0.85 -6.31
N PRO A 218 -10.45 -1.17 -5.79
CA PRO A 218 -11.46 -0.16 -5.46
C PRO A 218 -11.03 0.72 -4.29
N MET A 219 -11.56 1.95 -4.18
CA MET A 219 -11.21 2.88 -3.08
C MET A 219 -11.52 2.32 -1.68
N ALA A 220 -12.53 1.45 -1.55
CA ALA A 220 -12.80 0.76 -0.29
C ALA A 220 -11.60 -0.05 0.24
N PHE A 221 -10.72 -0.55 -0.64
CA PHE A 221 -9.47 -1.21 -0.23
C PHE A 221 -8.48 -0.21 0.38
N PHE A 222 -8.39 1.01 -0.16
CA PHE A 222 -7.51 2.08 0.34
C PHE A 222 -8.06 2.77 1.59
N ASP A 223 -9.39 2.82 1.75
CA ASP A 223 -10.04 3.38 2.94
C ASP A 223 -9.95 2.41 4.13
N SER A 224 -10.10 1.11 3.89
CA SER A 224 -10.03 0.08 4.94
C SER A 224 -8.61 -0.36 5.28
N THR A 225 -7.69 -0.26 4.31
CA THR A 225 -6.28 -0.56 4.52
C THR A 225 -5.56 0.77 4.65
N PRO A 226 -5.00 1.11 5.82
CA PRO A 226 -4.29 2.38 6.01
C PRO A 226 -3.38 2.72 4.80
N SER A 227 -3.27 3.99 4.40
CA SER A 227 -2.28 4.45 3.40
C SER A 227 -0.87 4.03 3.82
N SER A 228 -0.75 4.04 5.14
CA SER A 228 0.32 3.43 5.84
C SER A 228 0.57 2.01 5.29
N ARG A 229 -0.47 1.22 5.38
CA ARG A 229 -0.52 -0.12 4.87
C ARG A 229 -0.24 -0.34 3.40
N ILE A 230 0.07 0.65 2.60
CA ILE A 230 0.28 0.46 1.17
C ILE A 230 1.71 0.84 0.77
N LEU A 231 2.28 1.87 1.37
CA LEU A 231 3.61 2.33 0.98
C LEU A 231 4.72 1.51 1.63
N THR A 232 4.85 1.54 2.96
CA THR A 232 6.13 1.11 3.54
C THR A 232 6.21 -0.38 3.91
N ARG A 233 5.12 -1.15 3.86
CA ARG A 233 5.17 -2.63 3.92
C ARG A 233 4.43 -3.31 2.75
N LYS A 234 3.88 -2.59 1.76
CA LYS A 234 3.31 -3.17 0.51
C LYS A 234 4.26 -2.83 -0.61
N TRP A 235 4.56 -1.56 -0.86
CA TRP A 235 5.50 -1.16 -1.90
C TRP A 235 6.97 -1.39 -1.52
N PHE A 236 7.43 -0.91 -0.37
CA PHE A 236 8.82 -1.10 0.07
C PHE A 236 9.15 -2.57 0.38
N GLN A 237 8.22 -3.28 1.04
CA GLN A 237 8.38 -4.72 1.27
C GLN A 237 8.21 -5.52 -0.03
N SER A 238 7.32 -5.14 -0.96
CA SER A 238 7.30 -5.78 -2.28
C SER A 238 8.52 -5.44 -3.10
N SER A 239 9.18 -4.30 -2.93
CA SER A 239 10.48 -4.01 -3.56
C SER A 239 11.58 -4.91 -2.98
N THR A 240 11.58 -5.12 -1.66
CA THR A 240 12.51 -6.03 -0.97
C THR A 240 12.21 -7.50 -1.28
N ASP A 241 10.93 -7.88 -1.36
CA ASP A 241 10.47 -9.22 -1.68
C ASP A 241 10.68 -9.49 -3.18
N GLN A 242 10.47 -8.51 -4.07
CA GLN A 242 10.79 -8.56 -5.49
C GLN A 242 12.30 -8.70 -5.72
N SER A 243 13.12 -7.94 -5.00
CA SER A 243 14.58 -8.07 -5.11
C SER A 243 15.05 -9.43 -4.59
N THR A 244 14.37 -9.99 -3.60
CA THR A 244 14.58 -11.37 -3.11
C THR A 244 14.15 -12.42 -4.14
N VAL A 245 13.02 -12.23 -4.84
CA VAL A 245 12.60 -13.10 -5.97
C VAL A 245 13.61 -13.03 -7.11
N HIS A 246 14.08 -11.82 -7.42
CA HIS A 246 14.98 -11.54 -8.52
C HIS A 246 16.39 -12.08 -8.28
N THR A 247 16.93 -12.00 -7.05
CA THR A 247 18.34 -12.34 -6.78
C THR A 247 18.53 -13.69 -6.08
N ASP A 248 17.61 -14.08 -5.19
CA ASP A 248 17.83 -15.18 -4.25
C ASP A 248 17.02 -16.44 -4.61
N ILE A 249 15.72 -16.30 -4.89
CA ILE A 249 14.80 -17.46 -4.90
C ILE A 249 15.11 -18.43 -6.04
N THR A 250 15.23 -17.95 -7.27
CA THR A 250 15.44 -18.85 -8.41
C THR A 250 16.83 -19.50 -8.37
N PHE A 251 17.84 -18.79 -7.89
CA PHE A 251 19.19 -19.35 -7.70
C PHE A 251 19.22 -20.41 -6.59
N ARG A 252 18.54 -20.17 -5.46
CA ARG A 252 18.48 -21.12 -4.33
C ARG A 252 17.58 -22.32 -4.63
N LEU A 253 16.45 -22.12 -5.29
CA LEU A 253 15.55 -23.19 -5.71
C LEU A 253 16.19 -24.05 -6.79
N GLY A 254 16.85 -23.40 -7.77
CA GLY A 254 17.73 -24.09 -8.72
C GLY A 254 18.81 -24.87 -7.98
N GLY A 255 19.55 -24.22 -7.08
CA GLY A 255 20.57 -24.84 -6.24
C GLY A 255 20.09 -26.08 -5.50
N LEU A 256 18.94 -26.00 -4.82
CA LEU A 256 18.34 -27.14 -4.12
C LEU A 256 18.10 -28.33 -5.05
N VAL A 257 17.42 -28.10 -6.17
CA VAL A 257 17.12 -29.14 -7.18
C VAL A 257 18.42 -29.71 -7.74
N PHE A 258 19.39 -28.85 -8.02
CA PHE A 258 20.68 -29.25 -8.58
C PHE A 258 21.49 -30.12 -7.63
N ALA A 259 21.53 -29.78 -6.34
CA ALA A 259 22.23 -30.59 -5.37
C ALA A 259 21.50 -31.87 -4.99
N LEU A 260 20.16 -31.90 -5.02
CA LEU A 260 19.42 -33.16 -4.88
C LEU A 260 19.78 -34.13 -6.02
N ILE A 261 19.79 -33.63 -7.26
CA ILE A 261 20.20 -34.45 -8.41
C ILE A 261 21.66 -34.89 -8.28
N GLN A 262 22.57 -33.99 -7.89
CA GLN A 262 23.98 -34.32 -7.68
C GLN A 262 24.18 -35.35 -6.56
N LEU A 263 23.43 -35.26 -5.47
CA LEU A 263 23.44 -36.20 -4.36
C LEU A 263 22.99 -37.59 -4.82
N VAL A 264 21.85 -37.67 -5.53
CA VAL A 264 21.32 -38.92 -6.08
C VAL A 264 22.30 -39.55 -7.06
N CYS A 265 22.84 -38.78 -8.01
CA CYS A 265 23.82 -39.28 -8.96
C CYS A 265 25.08 -39.80 -8.25
N THR A 266 25.57 -39.09 -7.22
CA THR A 266 26.74 -39.52 -6.44
C THR A 266 26.48 -40.83 -5.70
N ILE A 267 25.30 -41.00 -5.09
CA ILE A 267 24.90 -42.25 -4.42
C ILE A 267 24.80 -43.40 -5.44
N ILE A 268 24.26 -43.16 -6.64
CA ILE A 268 24.21 -44.15 -7.72
C ILE A 268 25.61 -44.61 -8.12
N LEU A 269 26.56 -43.68 -8.30
CA LEU A 269 27.95 -44.03 -8.61
C LEU A 269 28.58 -44.91 -7.51
N MET A 270 28.33 -44.60 -6.23
CA MET A 270 28.81 -45.44 -5.12
C MET A 270 28.24 -46.86 -5.17
N CYS A 271 26.94 -46.97 -5.48
CA CYS A 271 26.29 -48.28 -5.61
C CYS A 271 26.81 -49.07 -6.81
N LEU A 272 27.25 -48.40 -7.89
CA LEU A 272 27.87 -49.05 -9.04
C LEU A 272 29.27 -49.58 -8.73
N VAL A 273 30.08 -48.84 -7.96
CA VAL A 273 31.44 -49.26 -7.59
C VAL A 273 31.41 -50.38 -6.54
N ALA A 274 30.51 -50.30 -5.57
CA ALA A 274 30.36 -51.31 -4.52
C ALA A 274 28.88 -51.52 -4.18
N TRP A 275 28.28 -52.53 -4.81
CA TRP A 275 26.85 -52.84 -4.68
C TRP A 275 26.41 -53.13 -3.23
N GLN A 276 27.34 -53.62 -2.39
CA GLN A 276 27.10 -53.91 -0.97
C GLN A 276 26.76 -52.64 -0.16
N LEU A 277 27.10 -51.44 -0.66
CA LEU A 277 26.83 -50.17 0.01
C LEU A 277 25.40 -49.66 -0.20
N SER A 278 24.63 -50.26 -1.12
CA SER A 278 23.25 -49.83 -1.43
C SER A 278 22.32 -49.87 -0.21
N LEU A 279 22.46 -50.88 0.64
CA LEU A 279 21.64 -51.07 1.84
C LEU A 279 21.97 -50.01 2.92
N LEU A 280 23.25 -49.62 3.03
CA LEU A 280 23.70 -48.55 3.93
C LEU A 280 23.08 -47.21 3.55
N PHE A 281 23.11 -46.84 2.26
CA PHE A 281 22.51 -45.59 1.79
C PHE A 281 20.99 -45.58 1.96
N LEU A 282 20.31 -46.71 1.78
CA LEU A 282 18.87 -46.82 2.02
C LEU A 282 18.50 -46.55 3.49
N VAL A 283 19.30 -47.05 4.44
CA VAL A 283 19.13 -46.77 5.87
C VAL A 283 19.39 -45.29 6.18
N VAL A 284 20.44 -44.69 5.61
CA VAL A 284 20.76 -43.26 5.79
C VAL A 284 19.65 -42.36 5.25
N VAL A 285 19.09 -42.69 4.09
CA VAL A 285 17.95 -41.97 3.50
C VAL A 285 16.70 -42.10 4.37
N ALA A 286 16.38 -43.31 4.86
CA ALA A 286 15.23 -43.52 5.74
C ALA A 286 15.34 -42.72 7.06
N ILE A 287 16.52 -42.68 7.67
CA ILE A 287 16.79 -41.89 8.88
C ILE A 287 16.71 -40.38 8.57
N SER A 288 17.18 -39.95 7.39
CA SER A 288 17.08 -38.55 6.95
C SER A 288 15.63 -38.11 6.73
N PHE A 289 14.79 -38.99 6.17
CA PHE A 289 13.34 -38.75 6.06
C PHE A 289 12.66 -38.70 7.42
N TRP A 290 13.11 -39.50 8.40
CA TRP A 290 12.61 -39.42 9.77
C TRP A 290 12.94 -38.07 10.42
N TYR A 291 14.16 -37.54 10.20
CA TYR A 291 14.54 -36.19 10.64
C TYR A 291 13.74 -35.07 9.94
N MET A 292 13.11 -35.36 8.80
CA MET A 292 12.24 -34.40 8.10
C MET A 292 11.00 -34.02 8.93
N TYR A 293 10.61 -34.79 9.94
CA TYR A 293 9.60 -34.39 10.93
C TYR A 293 9.93 -33.04 11.58
N TYR A 294 11.22 -32.75 11.81
CA TYR A 294 11.72 -31.53 12.44
C TYR A 294 11.57 -30.28 11.55
N ILE A 295 11.33 -30.45 10.25
CA ILE A 295 11.07 -29.34 9.33
C ILE A 295 9.78 -28.61 9.70
N THR A 296 8.80 -29.32 10.27
CA THR A 296 7.53 -28.74 10.70
C THR A 296 7.73 -27.72 11.83
N THR A 297 8.57 -28.06 12.82
CA THR A 297 8.94 -27.17 13.92
C THR A 297 9.77 -25.97 13.45
N ALA A 298 10.71 -26.19 12.53
CA ALA A 298 11.51 -25.12 11.93
C ALA A 298 10.62 -24.13 11.15
N ARG A 299 9.61 -24.63 10.42
CA ARG A 299 8.66 -23.80 9.68
C ARG A 299 7.82 -22.91 10.58
N GLU A 300 7.32 -23.44 11.70
CA GLU A 300 6.54 -22.64 12.65
C GLU A 300 7.42 -21.59 13.35
N LEU A 301 8.67 -21.91 13.68
CA LEU A 301 9.65 -20.95 14.19
C LEU A 301 9.93 -19.82 13.18
N ALA A 302 10.20 -20.16 11.92
CA ALA A 302 10.41 -19.17 10.86
C ALA A 302 9.19 -18.26 10.66
N ARG A 303 7.98 -18.81 10.75
CA ARG A 303 6.74 -18.03 10.73
C ARG A 303 6.69 -17.06 11.91
N MET A 304 7.00 -17.53 13.12
CA MET A 304 7.03 -16.67 14.32
C MET A 304 8.06 -15.53 14.17
N VAL A 305 9.27 -15.79 13.66
CA VAL A 305 10.28 -14.76 13.35
C VAL A 305 9.70 -13.69 12.41
N ALA A 306 9.03 -14.11 11.34
CA ALA A 306 8.41 -13.18 10.40
C ALA A 306 7.27 -12.36 11.05
N THR A 307 6.54 -12.94 12.02
CA THR A 307 5.47 -12.23 12.73
C THR A 307 5.98 -11.25 13.78
N GLN A 308 7.02 -11.60 14.53
CA GLN A 308 7.58 -10.80 15.63
C GLN A 308 8.40 -9.59 15.13
N LYS A 309 8.82 -9.59 13.87
CA LYS A 309 9.48 -8.43 13.26
C LYS A 309 8.53 -7.23 13.04
N ALA A 310 7.24 -7.48 12.83
CA ALA A 310 6.28 -6.42 12.48
C ALA A 310 5.98 -5.44 13.65
N PRO A 311 5.78 -5.89 14.90
CA PRO A 311 5.66 -5.01 16.07
C PRO A 311 6.84 -4.07 16.26
N ILE A 312 8.07 -4.55 16.03
CA ILE A 312 9.29 -3.71 16.10
C ILE A 312 9.18 -2.55 15.10
N LEU A 313 8.90 -2.86 13.82
CA LEU A 313 8.76 -1.83 12.78
C LEU A 313 7.60 -0.87 13.07
N HIS A 314 6.48 -1.38 13.59
CA HIS A 314 5.35 -0.55 14.00
C HIS A 314 5.74 0.40 15.15
N HIS A 315 6.38 -0.12 16.19
CA HIS A 315 6.86 0.68 17.32
C HIS A 315 7.86 1.75 16.84
N PHE A 316 8.77 1.41 15.94
CA PHE A 316 9.70 2.38 15.35
C PHE A 316 8.96 3.43 14.52
N SER A 317 8.04 3.03 13.65
CA SER A 317 7.22 3.97 12.86
C SER A 317 6.44 4.91 13.78
N GLU A 318 5.70 4.39 14.76
CA GLU A 318 4.95 5.18 15.73
C GLU A 318 5.86 6.10 16.56
N SER A 319 7.05 5.64 16.94
CA SER A 319 8.03 6.44 17.68
C SER A 319 8.67 7.54 16.84
N THR A 320 8.87 7.32 15.54
CA THR A 320 9.43 8.33 14.62
C THR A 320 8.41 9.41 14.34
N VAL A 321 7.17 9.02 14.01
CA VAL A 321 6.03 9.93 13.82
C VAL A 321 5.78 10.72 15.11
N GLY A 322 5.75 10.02 16.25
CA GLY A 322 5.55 10.61 17.57
C GLY A 322 6.81 11.16 18.22
N ALA A 323 7.94 11.31 17.52
CA ALA A 323 9.24 11.59 18.15
C ALA A 323 9.24 12.91 18.92
N THR A 324 8.62 13.94 18.34
CA THR A 324 8.43 15.24 18.98
C THR A 324 7.61 15.10 20.26
N THR A 325 6.44 14.45 20.17
CA THR A 325 5.54 14.18 21.30
C THR A 325 6.24 13.42 22.43
N ILE A 326 6.98 12.35 22.10
CA ILE A 326 7.69 11.53 23.10
C ILE A 326 8.75 12.34 23.84
N ARG A 327 9.48 13.22 23.12
CA ARG A 327 10.48 14.12 23.71
C ARG A 327 9.83 15.21 24.57
N CYS A 328 8.72 15.80 24.12
CA CYS A 328 7.98 16.82 24.87
C CYS A 328 7.42 16.27 26.19
N PHE A 329 6.91 15.03 26.20
CA PHE A 329 6.44 14.38 27.43
C PHE A 329 7.56 13.75 28.28
N ASN A 330 8.82 13.85 27.85
CA ASN A 330 9.97 13.22 28.49
C ASN A 330 9.78 11.70 28.78
N GLN A 331 9.17 10.98 27.84
CA GLN A 331 8.84 9.54 27.96
C GLN A 331 9.78 8.63 27.17
N GLN A 332 10.98 9.10 26.80
CA GLN A 332 11.94 8.37 25.99
C GLN A 332 12.29 7.02 26.61
N ASN A 333 12.53 6.98 27.93
CA ASN A 333 12.88 5.74 28.63
C ASN A 333 11.77 4.68 28.54
N ARG A 334 10.50 5.08 28.66
CA ARG A 334 9.36 4.16 28.54
C ARG A 334 9.29 3.53 27.15
N PHE A 335 9.48 4.34 26.10
CA PHE A 335 9.51 3.86 24.72
C PHE A 335 10.77 3.03 24.42
N LEU A 336 11.92 3.38 24.99
CA LEU A 336 13.16 2.61 24.87
C LEU A 336 12.99 1.22 25.50
N THR A 337 12.47 1.13 26.73
CA THR A 337 12.23 -0.16 27.40
C THR A 337 11.24 -1.02 26.61
N LYS A 338 10.18 -0.42 26.07
CA LYS A 338 9.24 -1.15 25.21
C LYS A 338 9.91 -1.65 23.94
N ALA A 339 10.72 -0.83 23.27
CA ALA A 339 11.48 -1.23 22.08
C ALA A 339 12.47 -2.37 22.39
N MET A 340 13.18 -2.31 23.52
CA MET A 340 14.08 -3.37 23.95
C MET A 340 13.34 -4.68 24.19
N ASN A 341 12.18 -4.65 24.85
CA ASN A 341 11.37 -5.86 25.09
C ASN A 341 10.89 -6.49 23.77
N GLU A 342 10.42 -5.69 22.81
CA GLU A 342 10.00 -6.18 21.48
C GLU A 342 11.18 -6.80 20.70
N ILE A 343 12.38 -6.19 20.81
CA ILE A 343 13.61 -6.72 20.22
C ILE A 343 14.04 -8.04 20.89
N ASP A 344 13.93 -8.13 22.21
CA ASP A 344 14.26 -9.34 22.96
C ASP A 344 13.33 -10.49 22.59
N ASP A 345 12.02 -10.23 22.48
CA ASP A 345 11.03 -11.22 22.08
C ASP A 345 11.25 -11.72 20.64
N PHE A 346 11.61 -10.82 19.71
CA PHE A 346 12.05 -11.22 18.37
C PHE A 346 13.34 -12.06 18.41
N SER A 347 14.34 -11.61 19.19
CA SER A 347 15.66 -12.23 19.24
C SER A 347 15.60 -13.64 19.82
N ARG A 348 14.75 -13.89 20.83
CA ARG A 348 14.49 -15.23 21.39
C ARG A 348 14.01 -16.20 20.31
N VAL A 349 13.00 -15.80 19.54
CA VAL A 349 12.43 -16.65 18.48
C VAL A 349 13.44 -16.85 17.34
N ALA A 350 14.14 -15.79 16.93
CA ALA A 350 15.18 -15.87 15.90
C ALA A 350 16.33 -16.79 16.31
N PHE A 351 16.75 -16.72 17.57
CA PHE A 351 17.75 -17.62 18.14
C PHE A 351 17.29 -19.08 18.09
N HIS A 352 16.07 -19.38 18.53
CA HIS A 352 15.53 -20.74 18.47
C HIS A 352 15.41 -21.26 17.03
N ASN A 353 15.04 -20.40 16.07
CA ASN A 353 15.00 -20.76 14.66
C ASN A 353 16.38 -21.16 14.12
N ASN A 354 17.41 -20.35 14.42
CA ASN A 354 18.78 -20.64 14.02
C ASN A 354 19.33 -21.91 14.72
N ALA A 355 19.08 -22.06 16.02
CA ALA A 355 19.49 -23.23 16.78
C ALA A 355 18.87 -24.53 16.26
N THR A 356 17.59 -24.48 15.86
CA THR A 356 16.87 -25.59 15.22
C THR A 356 17.52 -25.98 13.89
N MET A 357 17.90 -25.00 13.08
CA MET A 357 18.60 -25.24 11.81
C MET A 357 19.97 -25.89 12.01
N GLU A 358 20.76 -25.38 12.97
CA GLU A 358 22.08 -25.94 13.29
C GLU A 358 21.98 -27.34 13.92
N TRP A 359 21.00 -27.59 14.78
CA TRP A 359 20.78 -28.91 15.37
C TRP A 359 20.55 -29.99 14.30
N LEU A 360 19.69 -29.69 13.31
CA LEU A 360 19.42 -30.60 12.20
C LEU A 360 20.68 -30.83 11.35
N SER A 361 21.41 -29.75 11.05
CA SER A 361 22.69 -29.80 10.31
C SER A 361 23.69 -30.74 10.97
N VAL A 362 23.94 -30.58 12.27
CA VAL A 362 24.90 -31.42 13.03
C VAL A 362 24.50 -32.89 13.02
N ARG A 363 23.21 -33.22 13.22
CA ARG A 363 22.72 -34.60 13.27
C ARG A 363 22.87 -35.31 11.93
N ILE A 364 22.49 -34.66 10.83
CA ILE A 364 22.58 -35.27 9.50
C ILE A 364 24.05 -35.35 9.06
N ASN A 365 24.87 -34.33 9.32
CA ASN A 365 26.31 -34.40 9.02
C ASN A 365 27.00 -35.56 9.78
N PHE A 366 26.64 -35.79 11.04
CA PHE A 366 27.16 -36.93 11.80
C PHE A 366 26.76 -38.27 11.16
N LEU A 367 25.50 -38.42 10.73
CA LEU A 367 25.01 -39.62 10.05
C LEU A 367 25.77 -39.90 8.75
N PHE A 368 25.99 -38.87 7.92
CA PHE A 368 26.69 -39.00 6.65
C PHE A 368 28.19 -39.25 6.83
N ASN A 369 28.83 -38.67 7.85
CA ASN A 369 30.22 -38.97 8.21
C ASN A 369 30.38 -40.42 8.70
N LEU A 370 29.42 -40.92 9.49
CA LEU A 370 29.40 -42.33 9.91
C LEU A 370 29.23 -43.27 8.71
N ALA A 371 28.33 -42.93 7.78
CA ALA A 371 28.18 -43.68 6.54
C ALA A 371 29.47 -43.69 5.72
N PHE A 372 30.14 -42.55 5.59
CA PHE A 372 31.43 -42.45 4.89
C PHE A 372 32.52 -43.30 5.56
N LEU A 373 32.58 -43.34 6.89
CA LEU A 373 33.49 -44.23 7.63
C LEU A 373 33.24 -45.71 7.27
N VAL A 374 31.97 -46.14 7.24
CA VAL A 374 31.61 -47.51 6.84
C VAL A 374 32.00 -47.79 5.40
N VAL A 375 31.78 -46.83 4.48
CA VAL A 375 32.21 -46.94 3.08
C VAL A 375 33.72 -47.15 2.98
N LEU A 376 34.53 -46.38 3.73
CA LEU A 376 35.99 -46.55 3.74
C LEU A 376 36.41 -47.92 4.28
N ILE A 377 35.78 -48.40 5.37
CA ILE A 377 36.06 -49.73 5.93
C ILE A 377 35.76 -50.82 4.90
N VAL A 378 34.63 -50.71 4.20
CA VAL A 378 34.27 -51.66 3.13
C VAL A 378 35.29 -51.59 1.99
N LEU A 379 35.66 -50.40 1.52
CA LEU A 379 36.63 -50.23 0.44
C LEU A 379 38.02 -50.80 0.78
N VAL A 380 38.48 -50.67 2.03
CA VAL A 380 39.79 -51.19 2.48
C VAL A 380 39.78 -52.71 2.64
N ASN A 381 38.65 -53.29 3.06
CA ASN A 381 38.54 -54.73 3.33
C ASN A 381 38.27 -55.58 2.07
N GLN A 382 37.92 -54.97 0.94
CA GLN A 382 37.69 -55.71 -0.30
C GLN A 382 39.01 -56.14 -0.95
N PRO A 383 39.11 -57.38 -1.47
CA PRO A 383 40.31 -57.84 -2.15
C PRO A 383 40.53 -57.05 -3.45
N LYS A 384 41.81 -56.83 -3.81
CA LYS A 384 42.22 -56.10 -5.04
C LYS A 384 41.68 -56.72 -6.34
N SER A 385 41.21 -57.96 -6.30
CA SER A 385 40.57 -58.65 -7.43
C SER A 385 39.11 -58.23 -7.65
N ALA A 386 38.44 -57.65 -6.64
CA ALA A 386 37.04 -57.24 -6.72
C ALA A 386 36.87 -55.76 -7.12
N ILE A 387 37.80 -54.89 -6.73
CA ILE A 387 37.74 -53.44 -7.01
C ILE A 387 39.11 -52.94 -7.44
N GLU A 388 39.19 -52.28 -8.60
CA GLU A 388 40.42 -51.61 -9.05
C GLU A 388 40.77 -50.43 -8.11
N PRO A 389 42.03 -50.27 -7.67
CA PRO A 389 42.44 -49.20 -6.75
C PRO A 389 42.09 -47.78 -7.23
N THR A 390 42.09 -47.55 -8.54
CA THR A 390 41.72 -46.26 -9.15
C THR A 390 40.23 -45.95 -9.00
N LEU A 391 39.36 -46.95 -9.15
CA LEU A 391 37.91 -46.82 -8.93
C LEU A 391 37.58 -46.64 -7.44
N ALA A 392 38.31 -47.32 -6.55
CA ALA A 392 38.20 -47.10 -5.12
C ALA A 392 38.59 -45.65 -4.73
N GLY A 393 39.59 -45.08 -5.41
CA GLY A 393 39.96 -43.66 -5.27
C GLY A 393 38.83 -42.70 -5.65
N VAL A 394 38.15 -42.96 -6.77
CA VAL A 394 36.96 -42.17 -7.19
C VAL A 394 35.84 -42.27 -6.15
N ALA A 395 35.54 -43.48 -5.67
CA ALA A 395 34.53 -43.68 -4.63
C ALA A 395 34.89 -42.95 -3.31
N ALA A 396 36.17 -42.93 -2.91
CA ALA A 396 36.59 -42.17 -1.75
C ALA A 396 36.44 -40.65 -1.95
N SER A 397 36.84 -40.12 -3.12
CA SER A 397 36.74 -38.68 -3.42
C SER A 397 35.30 -38.18 -3.52
N TYR A 398 34.42 -38.93 -4.18
CA TYR A 398 33.00 -38.57 -4.23
C TYR A 398 32.32 -38.77 -2.87
N GLY A 399 32.70 -39.78 -2.08
CA GLY A 399 32.14 -40.04 -0.76
C GLY A 399 32.39 -38.90 0.23
N LEU A 400 33.58 -38.31 0.18
CA LEU A 400 33.92 -37.13 0.96
C LEU A 400 33.10 -35.90 0.54
N ASN A 401 32.78 -35.76 -0.75
CA ASN A 401 31.92 -34.67 -1.24
C ASN A 401 30.44 -34.84 -0.84
N VAL A 402 29.95 -36.06 -0.59
CA VAL A 402 28.55 -36.30 -0.20
C VAL A 402 28.18 -35.54 1.06
N THR A 403 29.07 -35.46 2.06
CA THR A 403 28.81 -34.78 3.34
C THR A 403 28.60 -33.27 3.15
N VAL A 404 29.46 -32.63 2.34
CA VAL A 404 29.34 -31.21 1.98
C VAL A 404 28.08 -30.96 1.16
N LEU A 405 27.80 -31.82 0.18
CA LEU A 405 26.60 -31.71 -0.67
C LEU A 405 25.31 -31.83 0.14
N GLN A 406 25.25 -32.77 1.08
CA GLN A 406 24.08 -32.94 1.95
C GLN A 406 23.87 -31.74 2.87
N ALA A 407 24.93 -31.18 3.48
CA ALA A 407 24.82 -29.96 4.27
C ALA A 407 24.25 -28.81 3.42
N TRP A 408 24.72 -28.70 2.18
CA TRP A 408 24.25 -27.69 1.23
C TRP A 408 22.78 -27.91 0.81
N VAL A 409 22.31 -29.15 0.64
CA VAL A 409 20.91 -29.47 0.37
C VAL A 409 20.01 -28.99 1.51
N ILE A 410 20.34 -29.32 2.77
CA ILE A 410 19.51 -28.93 3.93
C ILE A 410 19.47 -27.42 4.06
N TRP A 411 20.62 -26.76 3.93
CA TRP A 411 20.71 -25.31 4.03
C TRP A 411 19.89 -24.61 2.94
N ASN A 412 19.93 -25.10 1.70
CA ASN A 412 19.09 -24.56 0.63
C ASN A 412 17.60 -24.88 0.82
N LEU A 413 17.25 -26.06 1.34
CA LEU A 413 15.86 -26.43 1.62
C LEU A 413 15.23 -25.46 2.63
N CYS A 414 15.91 -25.24 3.76
CA CYS A 414 15.47 -24.29 4.79
C CYS A 414 15.39 -22.86 4.25
N ASN A 415 16.36 -22.42 3.45
CA ASN A 415 16.37 -21.06 2.90
C ASN A 415 15.31 -20.84 1.83
N VAL A 416 15.07 -21.79 0.93
CA VAL A 416 14.01 -21.69 -0.08
C VAL A 416 12.65 -21.58 0.61
N GLU A 417 12.40 -22.38 1.65
CA GLU A 417 11.15 -22.31 2.42
C GLU A 417 10.98 -20.96 3.13
N ASN A 418 12.05 -20.43 3.77
CA ASN A 418 12.03 -19.11 4.39
C ASN A 418 11.79 -17.97 3.38
N LYS A 419 12.39 -18.06 2.19
CA LYS A 419 12.31 -17.02 1.16
C LYS A 419 11.02 -17.09 0.34
N MET A 420 10.38 -18.26 0.21
CA MET A 420 9.11 -18.38 -0.51
C MET A 420 7.96 -17.58 0.16
N ILE A 421 8.08 -17.25 1.45
CA ILE A 421 7.15 -16.36 2.16
C ILE A 421 7.04 -14.99 1.46
N SER A 422 8.12 -14.51 0.82
CA SER A 422 8.12 -13.26 0.05
C SER A 422 7.28 -13.38 -1.23
N VAL A 423 7.41 -14.49 -1.97
CA VAL A 423 6.53 -14.80 -3.11
C VAL A 423 5.08 -14.88 -2.67
N GLU A 424 4.86 -15.45 -1.48
CA GLU A 424 3.53 -15.59 -0.89
C GLU A 424 2.84 -14.27 -0.72
N ARG A 425 3.55 -13.25 -0.25
CA ARG A 425 3.04 -11.88 -0.13
C ARG A 425 2.72 -11.25 -1.47
N ILE A 426 3.60 -11.37 -2.47
CA ILE A 426 3.39 -10.79 -3.79
C ILE A 426 2.12 -11.33 -4.44
N LEU A 427 1.89 -12.64 -4.35
CA LEU A 427 0.69 -13.27 -4.93
C LEU A 427 -0.62 -12.87 -4.25
N GLN A 428 -0.58 -12.44 -2.99
CA GLN A 428 -1.79 -11.91 -2.32
C GLN A 428 -2.23 -10.60 -2.94
N PHE A 429 -1.27 -9.79 -3.37
CA PHE A 429 -1.56 -8.53 -4.03
C PHE A 429 -2.11 -8.75 -5.43
N THR A 430 -1.70 -9.82 -6.14
CA THR A 430 -2.30 -10.16 -7.43
C THR A 430 -3.77 -10.61 -7.33
N GLY A 431 -4.22 -11.06 -6.15
CA GLY A 431 -5.59 -11.55 -5.91
C GLY A 431 -6.58 -10.52 -5.37
N ILE A 432 -6.23 -9.22 -5.36
CA ILE A 432 -7.16 -8.16 -4.94
C ILE A 432 -8.31 -8.07 -5.95
N GLU A 433 -9.54 -7.91 -5.46
CA GLU A 433 -10.69 -7.66 -6.33
C GLU A 433 -10.47 -6.40 -7.17
N SER A 434 -10.55 -6.55 -8.48
CA SER A 434 -10.44 -5.43 -9.41
C SER A 434 -11.74 -4.64 -9.43
N GLU A 435 -11.61 -3.33 -9.53
CA GLU A 435 -12.65 -2.41 -9.94
C GLU A 435 -13.21 -2.82 -11.33
N ALA A 436 -14.41 -2.35 -11.64
CA ALA A 436 -15.10 -2.63 -12.89
C ALA A 436 -14.21 -2.32 -14.13
N PRO A 437 -14.49 -2.93 -15.30
CA PRO A 437 -13.71 -2.73 -16.51
C PRO A 437 -13.57 -1.25 -16.90
N LEU A 438 -12.35 -0.85 -17.28
CA LEU A 438 -12.06 0.50 -17.75
C LEU A 438 -12.82 0.81 -19.05
N VAL A 439 -12.86 -0.16 -19.96
CA VAL A 439 -13.53 -0.05 -21.25
C VAL A 439 -14.47 -1.24 -21.41
N ILE A 440 -15.69 -0.98 -21.89
CA ILE A 440 -16.67 -2.00 -22.25
C ILE A 440 -16.98 -1.80 -23.74
N GLU A 441 -16.36 -2.61 -24.60
CA GLU A 441 -16.47 -2.52 -26.06
C GLU A 441 -17.95 -2.48 -26.54
N ALA A 442 -18.81 -3.29 -25.91
CA ALA A 442 -20.22 -3.39 -26.27
C ALA A 442 -21.06 -2.13 -26.01
N SER A 443 -20.57 -1.20 -25.18
CA SER A 443 -21.29 0.02 -24.79
C SER A 443 -20.47 1.29 -25.00
N ARG A 444 -19.38 1.21 -25.78
CA ARG A 444 -18.47 2.32 -26.03
C ARG A 444 -19.24 3.49 -26.67
N GLN A 445 -19.19 4.64 -25.99
CA GLN A 445 -19.90 5.84 -26.43
C GLN A 445 -19.06 6.63 -27.45
N ASN A 446 -19.74 7.49 -28.22
CA ASN A 446 -19.07 8.47 -29.08
C ASN A 446 -18.25 9.44 -28.23
N SER A 447 -17.15 9.97 -28.79
CA SER A 447 -16.25 10.92 -28.10
C SER A 447 -16.92 12.22 -27.65
N GLU A 448 -18.10 12.54 -28.19
CA GLU A 448 -18.88 13.74 -27.86
C GLU A 448 -19.85 13.55 -26.69
N TRP A 449 -19.98 12.33 -26.15
CA TRP A 449 -20.81 12.07 -24.98
C TRP A 449 -20.11 12.57 -23.70
N PRO A 450 -20.83 13.23 -22.76
CA PRO A 450 -22.24 13.61 -22.81
C PRO A 450 -22.49 14.90 -23.63
N THR A 451 -23.60 14.91 -24.36
CA THR A 451 -24.00 16.00 -25.27
C THR A 451 -24.73 17.14 -24.55
N GLU A 452 -25.70 16.79 -23.69
CA GLU A 452 -26.54 17.77 -23.00
C GLU A 452 -26.10 17.98 -21.56
N GLY A 453 -25.60 16.92 -20.90
CA GLY A 453 -25.14 16.96 -19.53
C GLY A 453 -26.27 16.93 -18.51
N GLN A 454 -27.38 16.26 -18.83
CA GLN A 454 -28.49 16.02 -17.89
C GLN A 454 -28.16 14.82 -17.00
N ILE A 455 -28.42 14.94 -15.69
CA ILE A 455 -28.13 13.88 -14.71
C ILE A 455 -29.40 13.52 -13.95
N GLU A 456 -29.74 12.25 -13.87
CA GLU A 456 -30.91 11.76 -13.16
C GLU A 456 -30.54 10.69 -12.13
N PHE A 457 -30.88 10.93 -10.88
CA PHE A 457 -30.76 9.99 -9.78
C PHE A 457 -32.12 9.32 -9.58
N GLN A 458 -32.18 7.99 -9.67
CA GLN A 458 -33.40 7.21 -9.46
C GLN A 458 -33.21 6.21 -8.32
N ASN A 459 -33.80 6.51 -7.16
CA ASN A 459 -33.76 5.70 -5.93
C ASN A 459 -32.33 5.25 -5.55
N VAL A 460 -31.37 6.16 -5.60
CA VAL A 460 -29.95 5.86 -5.42
C VAL A 460 -29.64 5.51 -3.96
N GLN A 461 -29.06 4.33 -3.77
CA GLN A 461 -28.67 3.78 -2.47
C GLN A 461 -27.20 3.38 -2.49
N VAL A 462 -26.47 3.79 -1.46
CA VAL A 462 -25.02 3.56 -1.36
C VAL A 462 -24.66 3.09 0.04
N GLN A 463 -23.82 2.06 0.08
CA GLN A 463 -23.30 1.41 1.28
C GLN A 463 -21.82 1.07 1.03
N TYR A 464 -20.92 1.46 1.94
CA TYR A 464 -19.48 1.20 1.78
C TYR A 464 -19.09 -0.26 2.09
N GLN A 465 -19.85 -0.92 2.95
CA GLN A 465 -19.66 -2.32 3.33
C GLN A 465 -21.02 -3.03 3.28
N PRO A 466 -21.12 -4.29 2.80
CA PRO A 466 -22.40 -4.99 2.69
C PRO A 466 -23.18 -5.11 4.02
N GLU A 467 -22.47 -5.13 5.14
CA GLU A 467 -23.03 -5.21 6.50
C GLU A 467 -23.14 -3.84 7.19
N GLY A 468 -22.69 -2.76 6.55
CA GLY A 468 -22.65 -1.41 7.13
C GLY A 468 -23.99 -0.66 7.06
N PRO A 469 -24.11 0.52 7.68
CA PRO A 469 -25.30 1.35 7.49
C PRO A 469 -25.36 1.92 6.06
N MET A 470 -26.58 2.06 5.51
CA MET A 470 -26.79 2.80 4.26
C MET A 470 -26.49 4.28 4.47
N VAL A 471 -25.57 4.82 3.66
CA VAL A 471 -25.19 6.24 3.71
C VAL A 471 -26.11 7.10 2.86
N LEU A 472 -26.48 6.64 1.65
CA LEU A 472 -27.53 7.26 0.84
C LEU A 472 -28.76 6.35 0.86
N LYS A 473 -29.92 6.90 1.21
CA LYS A 473 -31.15 6.16 1.54
C LYS A 473 -32.25 6.41 0.51
N GLY A 474 -31.97 6.17 -0.78
CA GLY A 474 -32.95 6.25 -1.86
C GLY A 474 -33.15 7.66 -2.42
N ILE A 475 -32.05 8.28 -2.87
CA ILE A 475 -32.05 9.65 -3.42
C ILE A 475 -32.66 9.65 -4.82
N THR A 476 -33.66 10.51 -5.04
CA THR A 476 -34.30 10.72 -6.35
C THR A 476 -34.35 12.21 -6.68
N CYS A 477 -33.64 12.63 -7.71
CA CYS A 477 -33.65 14.00 -8.21
C CYS A 477 -33.12 14.07 -9.66
N THR A 478 -33.42 15.16 -10.35
CA THR A 478 -33.00 15.39 -11.73
C THR A 478 -32.29 16.74 -11.80
N PHE A 479 -31.07 16.76 -12.35
CA PHE A 479 -30.32 17.97 -12.66
C PHE A 479 -30.46 18.26 -14.14
N SER A 480 -31.00 19.43 -14.46
CA SER A 480 -31.27 19.83 -15.83
C SER A 480 -29.97 20.20 -16.55
N LYS A 481 -29.97 20.15 -17.88
CA LYS A 481 -28.83 20.57 -18.70
C LYS A 481 -28.48 22.04 -18.48
N LYS A 482 -27.18 22.35 -18.41
CA LYS A 482 -26.63 23.71 -18.22
C LYS A 482 -27.08 24.40 -16.92
N GLU A 483 -27.53 23.62 -15.95
CA GLU A 483 -27.99 24.13 -14.66
C GLU A 483 -26.84 24.13 -13.64
N LYS A 484 -26.83 25.13 -12.76
CA LYS A 484 -25.92 25.20 -11.62
C LYS A 484 -26.64 24.73 -10.36
N ILE A 485 -26.18 23.63 -9.80
CA ILE A 485 -26.77 22.98 -8.63
C ILE A 485 -25.84 23.16 -7.44
N GLY A 486 -26.33 23.82 -6.39
CA GLY A 486 -25.65 23.93 -5.11
C GLY A 486 -26.10 22.82 -4.15
N VAL A 487 -25.17 22.06 -3.59
CA VAL A 487 -25.47 20.97 -2.65
C VAL A 487 -25.00 21.36 -1.25
N VAL A 488 -25.93 21.38 -0.29
CA VAL A 488 -25.71 21.84 1.08
C VAL A 488 -26.15 20.77 2.07
N GLY A 489 -25.52 20.72 3.25
CA GLY A 489 -25.89 19.81 4.32
C GLY A 489 -24.82 19.72 5.39
N ARG A 490 -25.14 19.19 6.57
CA ARG A 490 -24.20 19.02 7.68
C ARG A 490 -23.06 18.05 7.35
N THR A 491 -21.94 18.14 8.03
CA THR A 491 -20.87 17.14 7.90
C THR A 491 -21.42 15.74 8.22
N GLY A 492 -21.12 14.74 7.38
CA GLY A 492 -21.71 13.40 7.49
C GLY A 492 -23.06 13.20 6.79
N SER A 493 -23.63 14.22 6.12
CA SER A 493 -24.93 14.08 5.45
C SER A 493 -24.94 13.30 4.13
N GLY A 494 -23.79 12.84 3.63
CA GLY A 494 -23.66 12.05 2.40
C GLY A 494 -23.27 12.82 1.12
N LYS A 495 -22.90 14.12 1.20
CA LYS A 495 -22.51 14.94 0.04
C LYS A 495 -21.36 14.36 -0.79
N SER A 496 -20.23 14.05 -0.14
CA SER A 496 -19.06 13.47 -0.81
C SER A 496 -19.36 12.07 -1.34
N THR A 497 -20.17 11.28 -0.63
CA THR A 497 -20.65 9.96 -1.08
C THR A 497 -21.48 10.06 -2.37
N MET A 498 -22.33 11.09 -2.51
CA MET A 498 -23.09 11.32 -3.75
C MET A 498 -22.16 11.64 -4.94
N ILE A 499 -21.11 12.45 -4.73
CA ILE A 499 -20.10 12.71 -5.77
C ILE A 499 -19.36 11.41 -6.11
N GLN A 500 -18.88 10.66 -5.11
CA GLN A 500 -18.17 9.40 -5.32
C GLN A 500 -19.02 8.38 -6.10
N ALA A 501 -20.33 8.33 -5.84
CA ALA A 501 -21.26 7.49 -6.59
C ALA A 501 -21.41 7.92 -8.07
N LEU A 502 -21.43 9.24 -8.34
CA LEU A 502 -21.49 9.78 -9.71
C LEU A 502 -20.25 9.41 -10.54
N PHE A 503 -19.06 9.41 -9.93
CA PHE A 503 -17.80 8.97 -10.57
C PHE A 503 -17.60 7.44 -10.55
N ARG A 504 -18.57 6.69 -10.02
CA ARG A 504 -18.47 5.24 -9.75
C ARG A 504 -17.17 4.88 -9.04
N VAL A 505 -16.78 5.68 -8.05
CA VAL A 505 -15.70 5.34 -7.10
C VAL A 505 -16.23 4.38 -6.03
N VAL A 506 -17.51 4.54 -5.69
CA VAL A 506 -18.29 3.60 -4.88
C VAL A 506 -19.46 3.14 -5.74
N GLU A 507 -19.63 1.82 -5.86
CA GLU A 507 -20.74 1.24 -6.62
C GLU A 507 -22.07 1.38 -5.87
N LEU A 508 -23.16 1.42 -6.64
CA LEU A 508 -24.51 1.54 -6.09
C LEU A 508 -24.97 0.22 -5.50
N SER A 509 -25.53 0.25 -4.29
CA SER A 509 -26.19 -0.90 -3.66
C SER A 509 -27.60 -1.10 -4.23
N GLY A 510 -28.24 -0.02 -4.68
CA GLY A 510 -29.57 -0.01 -5.26
C GLY A 510 -29.87 1.27 -6.04
N GLY A 511 -30.86 1.20 -6.94
CA GLY A 511 -31.22 2.30 -7.83
C GLY A 511 -30.31 2.42 -9.06
N ARG A 512 -30.39 3.56 -9.75
CA ARG A 512 -29.56 3.86 -10.92
C ARG A 512 -29.33 5.36 -11.09
N ILE A 513 -28.18 5.70 -11.68
CA ILE A 513 -27.83 7.06 -12.11
C ILE A 513 -27.78 7.06 -13.64
N LEU A 514 -28.46 8.02 -14.26
CA LEU A 514 -28.51 8.21 -15.70
C LEU A 514 -27.81 9.52 -16.07
N ILE A 515 -27.00 9.51 -17.12
CA ILE A 515 -26.44 10.71 -17.75
C ILE A 515 -26.89 10.71 -19.22
N ASP A 516 -27.58 11.76 -19.65
CA ASP A 516 -28.22 11.85 -20.98
C ASP A 516 -29.03 10.56 -21.30
N GLU A 517 -29.93 10.18 -20.38
CA GLU A 517 -30.78 8.98 -20.42
C GLU A 517 -30.05 7.62 -20.34
N GLN A 518 -28.71 7.62 -20.29
CA GLN A 518 -27.93 6.39 -20.27
C GLN A 518 -27.44 6.04 -18.86
N GLY A 519 -27.65 4.78 -18.46
CA GLY A 519 -27.18 4.26 -17.17
C GLY A 519 -25.66 4.13 -17.08
N ILE A 520 -25.07 4.82 -16.12
CA ILE A 520 -23.61 4.85 -15.92
C ILE A 520 -23.01 3.49 -15.57
N SER A 521 -23.82 2.55 -15.04
CA SER A 521 -23.38 1.18 -14.70
C SER A 521 -22.99 0.35 -15.92
N LYS A 522 -23.53 0.69 -17.10
CA LYS A 522 -23.22 0.00 -18.37
C LYS A 522 -22.00 0.56 -19.09
N ILE A 523 -21.48 1.70 -18.65
CA ILE A 523 -20.37 2.42 -19.30
C ILE A 523 -19.04 2.00 -18.66
N GLY A 524 -17.97 1.94 -19.46
CA GLY A 524 -16.61 1.74 -18.95
C GLY A 524 -16.16 2.89 -18.06
N LEU A 525 -15.40 2.60 -17.00
CA LEU A 525 -14.98 3.63 -16.04
C LEU A 525 -14.08 4.69 -16.64
N GLN A 526 -13.22 4.34 -17.60
CA GLN A 526 -12.34 5.30 -18.27
C GLN A 526 -13.16 6.27 -19.13
N ASP A 527 -14.14 5.78 -19.87
CA ASP A 527 -15.03 6.60 -20.70
C ASP A 527 -15.89 7.52 -19.83
N LEU A 528 -16.42 7.01 -18.72
CA LEU A 528 -17.21 7.81 -17.76
C LEU A 528 -16.37 8.88 -17.05
N ARG A 529 -15.23 8.51 -16.46
CA ARG A 529 -14.41 9.44 -15.67
C ARG A 529 -13.69 10.46 -16.53
N SER A 530 -13.36 10.11 -17.77
CA SER A 530 -12.76 11.05 -18.71
C SER A 530 -13.76 12.11 -19.17
N SER A 531 -15.06 11.81 -19.24
CA SER A 531 -16.10 12.74 -19.68
C SER A 531 -16.57 13.73 -18.60
N LEU A 532 -16.26 13.47 -17.33
CA LEU A 532 -16.57 14.32 -16.18
C LEU A 532 -15.35 15.15 -15.73
N GLY A 533 -15.58 16.37 -15.23
CA GLY A 533 -14.55 17.19 -14.58
C GLY A 533 -14.78 17.30 -13.08
N ILE A 534 -13.74 17.21 -12.26
CA ILE A 534 -13.81 17.40 -10.80
C ILE A 534 -12.71 18.34 -10.31
N ILE A 535 -13.08 19.26 -9.42
CA ILE A 535 -12.14 19.96 -8.54
C ILE A 535 -12.28 19.32 -7.16
N PRO A 536 -11.24 18.61 -6.68
CA PRO A 536 -11.28 17.93 -5.40
C PRO A 536 -11.28 18.93 -4.24
N GLN A 537 -11.68 18.44 -3.06
CA GLN A 537 -11.61 19.19 -1.81
C GLN A 537 -10.17 19.61 -1.50
N ASP A 538 -9.24 18.66 -1.56
CA ASP A 538 -7.82 18.88 -1.28
C ASP A 538 -7.05 18.91 -2.62
N PRO A 539 -6.44 20.06 -3.00
CA PRO A 539 -5.80 20.22 -4.30
C PRO A 539 -4.41 19.56 -4.31
N THR A 540 -4.35 18.29 -4.69
CA THR A 540 -3.11 17.53 -4.79
C THR A 540 -2.36 17.80 -6.10
N LEU A 541 -1.06 18.05 -5.99
CA LEU A 541 -0.14 18.24 -7.11
C LEU A 541 0.97 17.20 -7.03
N PHE A 542 1.37 16.65 -8.17
CA PHE A 542 2.44 15.65 -8.23
C PHE A 542 3.78 16.34 -8.45
N GLN A 543 4.85 15.77 -7.90
CA GLN A 543 6.21 16.23 -8.17
C GLN A 543 6.50 16.15 -9.67
N GLY A 544 7.00 17.23 -10.26
CA GLY A 544 7.25 17.32 -11.70
C GLY A 544 7.15 18.75 -12.22
N SER A 545 6.84 18.94 -13.49
CA SER A 545 6.59 20.28 -14.05
C SER A 545 5.13 20.70 -13.90
N LEU A 546 4.87 22.02 -13.95
CA LEU A 546 3.51 22.56 -14.05
C LEU A 546 2.78 21.98 -15.27
N ARG A 547 3.48 21.83 -16.41
CA ARG A 547 2.98 21.18 -17.61
C ARG A 547 2.49 19.76 -17.34
N ASN A 548 3.31 18.91 -16.73
CA ASN A 548 2.96 17.52 -16.44
C ASN A 548 1.76 17.43 -15.48
N ASN A 549 1.64 18.39 -14.57
CA ASN A 549 0.49 18.48 -13.67
C ASN A 549 -0.80 18.90 -14.38
N LEU A 550 -0.73 19.77 -15.39
CA LEU A 550 -1.89 20.26 -16.13
C LEU A 550 -2.35 19.27 -17.21
N ASP A 551 -1.41 18.70 -17.97
CA ASP A 551 -1.65 17.78 -19.07
C ASP A 551 -0.64 16.61 -19.07
N PRO A 552 -0.85 15.59 -18.21
CA PRO A 552 0.04 14.44 -18.12
C PRO A 552 0.04 13.56 -19.38
N LEU A 553 -1.01 13.65 -20.21
CA LEU A 553 -1.15 12.86 -21.44
C LEU A 553 -0.63 13.57 -22.68
N GLN A 554 -0.16 14.82 -22.56
CA GLN A 554 0.35 15.66 -23.65
C GLN A 554 -0.63 15.77 -24.84
N GLN A 555 -1.92 15.94 -24.54
CA GLN A 555 -2.98 16.06 -25.53
C GLN A 555 -3.18 17.51 -26.01
N HIS A 556 -2.71 18.49 -25.25
CA HIS A 556 -2.94 19.91 -25.47
C HIS A 556 -1.66 20.64 -25.88
N SER A 557 -1.82 21.68 -26.70
CA SER A 557 -0.71 22.54 -27.09
C SER A 557 -0.38 23.56 -25.99
N ASP A 558 0.87 24.03 -25.96
CA ASP A 558 1.36 25.03 -25.00
C ASP A 558 0.54 26.33 -25.03
N GLN A 559 0.03 26.68 -26.21
CA GLN A 559 -0.82 27.85 -26.40
C GLN A 559 -2.14 27.69 -25.64
N GLU A 560 -2.80 26.53 -25.77
CA GLU A 560 -4.04 26.23 -25.03
C GLU A 560 -3.79 26.22 -23.51
N ILE A 561 -2.67 25.65 -23.08
CA ILE A 561 -2.28 25.61 -21.66
C ILE A 561 -2.07 27.04 -21.13
N LEU A 562 -1.30 27.87 -21.83
CA LEU A 562 -1.05 29.27 -21.46
C LEU A 562 -2.33 30.11 -21.45
N GLU A 563 -3.26 29.87 -22.39
CA GLU A 563 -4.56 30.53 -22.40
C GLU A 563 -5.37 30.20 -21.16
N VAL A 564 -5.44 28.92 -20.76
CA VAL A 564 -6.18 28.51 -19.56
C VAL A 564 -5.51 29.03 -18.28
N VAL A 565 -4.18 28.97 -18.19
CA VAL A 565 -3.42 29.54 -17.07
C VAL A 565 -3.68 31.05 -16.94
N LYS A 566 -3.76 31.77 -18.07
CA LYS A 566 -4.10 33.19 -18.09
C LYS A 566 -5.55 33.44 -17.64
N LYS A 567 -6.50 32.59 -18.03
CA LYS A 567 -7.90 32.66 -17.57
C LYS A 567 -8.01 32.44 -16.06
N CYS A 568 -7.24 31.52 -15.49
CA CYS A 568 -7.17 31.27 -14.05
C CYS A 568 -6.37 32.33 -13.27
N ARG A 569 -5.98 33.46 -13.89
CA ARG A 569 -5.18 34.54 -13.27
C ARG A 569 -3.82 34.08 -12.70
N LEU A 570 -3.34 32.91 -13.10
CA LEU A 570 -2.02 32.37 -12.71
C LEU A 570 -0.88 32.91 -13.60
N GLY A 571 -1.20 33.68 -14.64
CA GLY A 571 -0.22 34.15 -15.63
C GLY A 571 0.93 34.98 -15.05
N ASN A 572 0.73 35.71 -13.96
CA ASN A 572 1.82 36.46 -13.31
C ASN A 572 2.78 35.55 -12.56
N LEU A 573 2.26 34.48 -11.96
CA LEU A 573 3.04 33.49 -11.20
C LEU A 573 3.92 32.67 -12.15
N VAL A 574 3.35 32.25 -13.29
CA VAL A 574 4.07 31.53 -14.34
C VAL A 574 5.12 32.41 -15.04
N ARG A 575 4.88 33.72 -15.16
CA ARG A 575 5.85 34.68 -15.77
C ARG A 575 7.00 35.07 -14.85
N GLN A 576 6.84 34.91 -13.54
CA GLN A 576 7.91 35.17 -12.56
C GLN A 576 8.98 34.07 -12.59
N ASP A 577 8.61 32.86 -13.01
CA ASP A 577 9.54 31.76 -13.19
C ASP A 577 10.18 31.79 -14.58
N GLN A 578 11.50 31.60 -14.65
CA GLN A 578 12.25 31.59 -15.92
C GLN A 578 11.85 30.40 -16.80
N MET A 579 11.29 29.34 -16.21
CA MET A 579 10.92 28.11 -16.91
C MET A 579 9.46 28.06 -17.38
N LEU A 580 8.65 29.10 -17.14
CA LEU A 580 7.24 29.18 -17.56
C LEU A 580 6.43 27.89 -17.21
N LEU A 581 6.09 27.07 -18.22
CA LEU A 581 5.33 25.82 -18.06
C LEU A 581 6.16 24.67 -17.47
N ASP A 582 7.48 24.76 -17.55
CA ASP A 582 8.42 23.78 -17.00
C ASP A 582 8.86 24.12 -15.57
N ALA A 583 8.19 25.10 -14.94
CA ALA A 583 8.37 25.43 -13.54
C ALA A 583 8.24 24.17 -12.65
N PRO A 584 9.22 23.90 -11.76
CA PRO A 584 9.19 22.73 -10.90
C PRO A 584 8.09 22.86 -9.85
N VAL A 585 7.38 21.76 -9.64
CA VAL A 585 6.37 21.56 -8.60
C VAL A 585 6.97 20.59 -7.58
N SER A 586 7.10 21.05 -6.33
CA SER A 586 7.52 20.21 -5.20
C SER A 586 6.47 19.14 -4.89
N GLU A 587 6.82 18.15 -4.07
CA GLU A 587 5.86 17.17 -3.56
C GLU A 587 4.64 17.90 -2.95
N ASP A 588 3.43 17.43 -3.27
CA ASP A 588 2.13 18.06 -2.93
C ASP A 588 1.97 19.56 -3.23
N GLY A 589 2.88 20.15 -4.02
CA GLY A 589 2.89 21.56 -4.36
C GLY A 589 3.18 22.48 -3.17
N GLU A 590 4.00 22.06 -2.21
CA GLU A 590 4.43 22.84 -1.04
C GLU A 590 5.01 24.23 -1.41
N ASN A 591 5.57 24.35 -2.61
CA ASN A 591 6.08 25.62 -3.12
C ASN A 591 4.99 26.67 -3.39
N TRP A 592 3.71 26.30 -3.38
CA TRP A 592 2.57 27.16 -3.72
C TRP A 592 1.49 27.21 -2.64
N SER A 593 0.84 28.37 -2.53
CA SER A 593 -0.24 28.56 -1.58
C SER A 593 -1.45 27.67 -1.92
N VAL A 594 -2.27 27.34 -0.91
CA VAL A 594 -3.47 26.53 -1.09
C VAL A 594 -4.39 27.09 -2.19
N GLY A 595 -4.58 28.41 -2.23
CA GLY A 595 -5.37 29.08 -3.28
C GLY A 595 -4.76 28.94 -4.69
N GLN A 596 -3.43 28.97 -4.81
CA GLN A 596 -2.73 28.74 -6.08
C GLN A 596 -2.90 27.29 -6.55
N ARG A 597 -2.73 26.32 -5.64
CA ARG A 597 -2.98 24.89 -5.91
C ARG A 597 -4.41 24.67 -6.41
N GLN A 598 -5.38 25.35 -5.82
CA GLN A 598 -6.79 25.27 -6.21
C GLN A 598 -7.07 25.89 -7.59
N LEU A 599 -6.43 27.01 -7.92
CA LEU A 599 -6.47 27.61 -9.26
C LEU A 599 -5.85 26.71 -10.34
N ILE A 600 -4.82 25.92 -9.99
CA ILE A 600 -4.23 24.94 -10.89
C ILE A 600 -5.20 23.77 -11.10
N CYS A 601 -5.89 23.30 -10.06
CA CYS A 601 -6.96 22.32 -10.22
C CYS A 601 -8.11 22.85 -11.10
N LEU A 602 -8.46 24.13 -10.96
CA LEU A 602 -9.41 24.79 -11.86
C LEU A 602 -8.90 24.79 -13.30
N ALA A 603 -7.62 25.10 -13.53
CA ALA A 603 -7.01 25.05 -14.86
C ALA A 603 -7.08 23.64 -15.47
N ARG A 604 -6.83 22.58 -14.69
CA ARG A 604 -6.98 21.17 -15.14
C ARG A 604 -8.39 20.87 -15.65
N VAL A 605 -9.42 21.35 -14.96
CA VAL A 605 -10.82 21.13 -15.34
C VAL A 605 -11.20 21.94 -16.58
N LEU A 606 -10.73 23.19 -16.68
CA LEU A 606 -10.99 24.06 -17.83
C LEU A 606 -10.34 23.54 -19.11
N LEU A 607 -9.13 22.97 -19.03
CA LEU A 607 -8.44 22.36 -20.17
C LEU A 607 -9.23 21.22 -20.81
N LYS A 608 -9.85 20.37 -19.98
CA LYS A 608 -10.63 19.21 -20.44
C LYS A 608 -11.96 19.58 -21.11
N LYS A 609 -12.43 20.83 -20.99
CA LYS A 609 -13.67 21.36 -21.62
C LYS A 609 -14.91 20.45 -21.45
N ARG A 610 -15.07 19.81 -20.28
CA ARG A 610 -16.18 18.88 -20.02
C ARG A 610 -17.51 19.59 -19.74
N LYS A 611 -18.61 18.96 -20.17
CA LYS A 611 -20.01 19.47 -20.03
C LYS A 611 -20.56 19.34 -18.61
N ILE A 612 -20.09 18.36 -17.85
CA ILE A 612 -20.44 18.17 -16.44
C ILE A 612 -19.20 18.44 -15.59
N ARG A 613 -19.33 19.35 -14.61
CA ARG A 613 -18.24 19.74 -13.72
C ARG A 613 -18.70 19.68 -12.26
N VAL A 614 -17.89 19.08 -11.40
CA VAL A 614 -18.14 18.97 -9.97
C VAL A 614 -17.11 19.77 -9.20
N LEU A 615 -17.57 20.63 -8.29
CA LEU A 615 -16.76 21.47 -7.42
C LEU A 615 -16.99 21.00 -5.98
N ASP A 616 -16.07 20.20 -5.43
CA ASP A 616 -16.17 19.74 -4.04
C ASP A 616 -15.39 20.69 -3.12
N LYS A 617 -16.09 21.61 -2.45
CA LYS A 617 -15.52 22.56 -1.47
C LYS A 617 -14.27 23.30 -1.95
N ALA A 618 -14.25 23.67 -3.22
CA ALA A 618 -13.11 24.28 -3.91
C ALA A 618 -12.65 25.65 -3.35
N THR A 619 -13.15 26.12 -2.21
CA THR A 619 -12.85 27.43 -1.62
C THR A 619 -12.73 27.41 -0.09
N ALA A 620 -12.64 26.22 0.52
CA ALA A 620 -12.76 26.03 1.97
C ALA A 620 -11.66 26.69 2.82
N SER A 621 -10.53 27.06 2.24
CA SER A 621 -9.34 27.57 2.94
C SER A 621 -8.70 28.77 2.23
N ILE A 622 -9.47 29.45 1.37
CA ILE A 622 -8.99 30.58 0.58
C ILE A 622 -9.48 31.91 1.20
N ASP A 623 -8.63 32.93 1.11
CA ASP A 623 -8.97 34.33 1.38
C ASP A 623 -10.16 34.80 0.50
N THR A 624 -10.93 35.76 0.99
CA THR A 624 -12.14 36.24 0.32
C THR A 624 -11.88 36.91 -1.03
N GLY A 625 -10.70 37.51 -1.23
CA GLY A 625 -10.32 38.14 -2.49
C GLY A 625 -10.10 37.11 -3.60
N THR A 626 -9.29 36.08 -3.31
CA THR A 626 -9.01 34.97 -4.23
C THR A 626 -10.24 34.09 -4.44
N ASP A 627 -11.08 33.87 -3.42
CA ASP A 627 -12.37 33.17 -3.54
C ASP A 627 -13.29 33.87 -4.56
N ASN A 628 -13.46 35.19 -4.45
CA ASN A 628 -14.25 35.96 -5.41
C ASN A 628 -13.69 35.87 -6.84
N ALA A 629 -12.37 35.91 -6.99
CA ALA A 629 -11.72 35.76 -8.30
C ALA A 629 -11.95 34.37 -8.92
N ILE A 630 -11.88 33.31 -8.10
CA ILE A 630 -12.18 31.94 -8.52
C ILE A 630 -13.64 31.82 -8.93
N GLN A 631 -14.57 32.32 -8.11
CA GLN A 631 -16.01 32.28 -8.39
C GLN A 631 -16.37 33.05 -9.67
N GLU A 632 -15.76 34.21 -9.91
CA GLU A 632 -15.96 34.99 -11.14
C GLU A 632 -15.48 34.21 -12.37
N THR A 633 -14.32 33.58 -12.27
CA THR A 633 -13.74 32.75 -13.35
C THR A 633 -14.61 31.52 -13.63
N ILE A 634 -15.06 30.83 -12.57
CA ILE A 634 -15.99 29.70 -12.68
C ILE A 634 -17.26 30.16 -13.37
N ARG A 635 -17.89 31.26 -12.93
CA ARG A 635 -19.13 31.77 -13.54
C ARG A 635 -18.99 32.04 -15.03
N LYS A 636 -17.87 32.67 -15.43
CA LYS A 636 -17.61 33.04 -16.82
C LYS A 636 -17.34 31.82 -17.71
N GLU A 637 -16.56 30.85 -17.22
CA GLU A 637 -16.08 29.70 -18.02
C GLU A 637 -16.97 28.45 -17.90
N THR A 638 -18.01 28.47 -17.06
CA THR A 638 -18.95 27.34 -16.86
C THR A 638 -20.39 27.63 -17.31
N SER A 639 -20.65 28.77 -17.96
CA SER A 639 -22.01 29.18 -18.37
C SER A 639 -22.73 28.17 -19.28
N GLU A 640 -22.01 27.37 -20.06
CA GLU A 640 -22.58 26.37 -20.96
C GLU A 640 -22.54 24.94 -20.43
N CYS A 641 -22.18 24.74 -19.16
CA CYS A 641 -21.96 23.43 -18.56
C CYS A 641 -22.90 23.22 -17.37
N THR A 642 -23.26 21.97 -17.10
CA THR A 642 -23.92 21.59 -15.85
C THR A 642 -22.87 21.58 -14.74
N VAL A 643 -23.11 22.33 -13.67
CA VAL A 643 -22.16 22.49 -12.56
C VAL A 643 -22.78 22.04 -11.25
N ILE A 644 -22.14 21.09 -10.57
CA ILE A 644 -22.52 20.66 -9.23
C ILE A 644 -21.53 21.25 -8.24
N THR A 645 -21.99 22.15 -7.37
CA THR A 645 -21.17 22.83 -6.37
C THR A 645 -21.53 22.33 -4.99
N VAL A 646 -20.62 21.57 -4.36
CA VAL A 646 -20.72 21.23 -2.94
C VAL A 646 -19.99 22.30 -2.16
N ALA A 647 -20.70 23.09 -1.37
CA ALA A 647 -20.08 24.15 -0.59
C ALA A 647 -20.61 24.21 0.84
N HIS A 648 -19.70 24.57 1.76
CA HIS A 648 -20.02 24.92 3.14
C HIS A 648 -20.22 26.43 3.33
N ARG A 649 -19.79 27.24 2.35
CA ARG A 649 -20.01 28.69 2.31
C ARG A 649 -21.32 28.97 1.59
N ILE A 650 -22.30 29.50 2.32
CA ILE A 650 -23.62 29.83 1.80
C ILE A 650 -23.60 30.82 0.62
N PRO A 651 -22.76 31.88 0.61
CA PRO A 651 -22.71 32.82 -0.52
C PRO A 651 -22.43 32.15 -1.87
N THR A 652 -21.61 31.09 -1.89
CA THR A 652 -21.29 30.32 -3.09
C THR A 652 -22.51 29.57 -3.64
N VAL A 653 -23.40 29.13 -2.76
CA VAL A 653 -24.60 28.35 -3.11
C VAL A 653 -25.78 29.25 -3.48
N MET A 654 -25.82 30.48 -2.94
CA MET A 654 -26.89 31.46 -3.24
C MET A 654 -26.97 31.83 -4.73
N ASP A 655 -25.85 31.77 -5.44
CA ASP A 655 -25.75 32.08 -6.86
C ASP A 655 -25.98 30.85 -7.78
N SER A 656 -26.47 29.74 -7.21
CA SER A 656 -26.86 28.55 -7.96
C SER A 656 -28.31 28.64 -8.45
N ASP A 657 -28.62 28.03 -9.58
CA ASP A 657 -29.98 28.00 -10.14
C ASP A 657 -30.91 27.16 -9.24
N MET A 658 -30.39 26.03 -8.73
CA MET A 658 -31.09 25.13 -7.83
C MET A 658 -30.21 24.77 -6.62
N VAL A 659 -30.85 24.54 -5.48
CA VAL A 659 -30.19 24.10 -4.25
C VAL A 659 -30.78 22.79 -3.77
N LEU A 660 -29.91 21.81 -3.53
CA LEU A 660 -30.21 20.51 -2.95
C LEU A 660 -29.74 20.48 -1.50
N VAL A 661 -30.65 20.28 -0.55
CA VAL A 661 -30.32 20.11 0.87
C VAL A 661 -30.35 18.62 1.22
N LEU A 662 -29.18 18.10 1.64
CA LEU A 662 -28.99 16.72 2.08
C LEU A 662 -28.87 16.64 3.60
N ASP A 663 -29.67 15.75 4.20
CA ASP A 663 -29.59 15.42 5.63
C ASP A 663 -29.75 13.92 5.86
N GLU A 664 -28.88 13.35 6.70
CA GLU A 664 -28.84 11.92 7.03
C GLU A 664 -28.99 10.93 5.84
N GLY A 665 -28.47 11.29 4.67
CA GLY A 665 -28.52 10.46 3.47
C GLY A 665 -29.80 10.58 2.63
N ARG A 666 -30.67 11.55 2.91
CA ARG A 666 -31.91 11.82 2.18
C ARG A 666 -31.94 13.27 1.68
N ILE A 667 -32.69 13.51 0.60
CA ILE A 667 -32.99 14.85 0.14
C ILE A 667 -34.11 15.42 1.02
N VAL A 668 -33.85 16.56 1.66
CA VAL A 668 -34.84 17.28 2.45
C VAL A 668 -35.57 18.30 1.57
N GLU A 669 -34.80 19.07 0.79
CA GLU A 669 -35.31 20.17 -0.05
C GLU A 669 -34.56 20.19 -1.38
N TYR A 670 -35.29 20.51 -2.47
CA TYR A 670 -34.72 20.75 -3.79
C TYR A 670 -35.53 21.84 -4.51
N ASN A 671 -35.01 23.06 -4.57
CA ASN A 671 -35.67 24.17 -5.27
C ASN A 671 -34.70 25.34 -5.53
N SER A 672 -35.18 26.39 -6.19
CA SER A 672 -34.37 27.60 -6.39
C SER A 672 -34.13 28.33 -5.06
N PRO A 673 -32.94 28.94 -4.85
CA PRO A 673 -32.61 29.61 -3.59
C PRO A 673 -33.64 30.66 -3.19
N ALA A 674 -34.16 31.43 -4.15
CA ALA A 674 -35.17 32.46 -3.92
C ALA A 674 -36.50 31.91 -3.39
N ARG A 675 -36.88 30.67 -3.74
CA ARG A 675 -38.08 30.01 -3.21
C ARG A 675 -37.82 29.44 -1.81
N LEU A 676 -36.68 28.79 -1.60
CA LEU A 676 -36.31 28.24 -0.30
C LEU A 676 -36.16 29.32 0.77
N MET A 677 -35.68 30.51 0.39
CA MET A 677 -35.55 31.67 1.28
C MET A 677 -36.88 32.33 1.64
N LYS A 678 -37.93 32.17 0.82
CA LYS A 678 -39.27 32.70 1.14
C LYS A 678 -39.98 31.88 2.20
N ASP A 679 -39.63 30.60 2.33
CA ASP A 679 -40.17 29.71 3.34
C ASP A 679 -39.29 29.73 4.59
N ASN A 680 -39.75 30.42 5.64
CA ASN A 680 -39.05 30.50 6.93
C ASN A 680 -38.96 29.15 7.67
N SER A 681 -39.74 28.14 7.26
CA SER A 681 -39.68 26.80 7.84
C SER A 681 -38.58 25.93 7.20
N SER A 682 -38.07 26.33 6.03
CA SER A 682 -37.08 25.57 5.26
C SER A 682 -35.76 25.41 6.02
N SER A 683 -35.13 24.27 5.82
CA SER A 683 -33.81 23.94 6.37
C SER A 683 -32.74 24.84 5.76
N PHE A 684 -32.89 25.22 4.48
CA PHE A 684 -32.00 26.17 3.83
C PHE A 684 -32.09 27.58 4.43
N SER A 685 -33.30 28.12 4.67
CA SER A 685 -33.45 29.46 5.26
C SER A 685 -32.88 29.53 6.67
N LYS A 686 -33.04 28.45 7.46
CA LYS A 686 -32.43 28.31 8.79
C LYS A 686 -30.91 28.34 8.73
N LEU A 687 -30.31 27.60 7.79
CA LEU A 687 -28.86 27.61 7.57
C LEU A 687 -28.36 29.02 7.18
N VAL A 688 -29.08 29.72 6.31
CA VAL A 688 -28.74 31.08 5.86
C VAL A 688 -28.88 32.09 7.00
N ALA A 689 -29.95 32.02 7.78
CA ALA A 689 -30.17 32.87 8.95
C ALA A 689 -29.08 32.65 10.01
N GLU A 690 -28.66 31.41 10.23
CA GLU A 690 -27.56 31.08 11.13
C GLU A 690 -26.24 31.69 10.65
N PHE A 691 -25.94 31.59 9.35
CA PHE A 691 -24.75 32.20 8.76
C PHE A 691 -24.73 33.73 8.87
N LEU A 692 -25.84 34.40 8.50
CA LEU A 692 -25.96 35.85 8.59
C LEU A 692 -25.81 36.36 10.03
N ARG A 693 -26.34 35.63 11.00
CA ARG A 693 -26.19 35.93 12.43
C ARG A 693 -24.72 35.82 12.90
N ARG A 694 -23.94 34.92 12.31
CA ARG A 694 -22.48 34.82 12.56
C ARG A 694 -21.72 35.97 11.90
N SER A 695 -22.08 36.34 10.66
CA SER A 695 -21.44 37.46 9.94
C SER A 695 -21.68 38.82 10.62
N SER A 696 -22.87 39.06 11.16
CA SER A 696 -23.19 40.32 11.86
C SER A 696 -22.47 40.45 13.21
N ARG A 697 -22.31 39.36 13.95
CA ARG A 697 -21.52 39.32 15.20
C ARG A 697 -20.06 39.69 14.96
N ARG A 698 -19.48 39.22 13.85
CA ARG A 698 -18.10 39.53 13.43
C ARG A 698 -17.87 41.00 13.08
N LYS A 699 -18.89 41.71 12.57
CA LYS A 699 -18.78 43.14 12.25
C LYS A 699 -18.87 44.04 13.49
N ASN A 700 -19.60 43.65 14.53
CA ASN A 700 -19.76 44.46 15.74
C ASN A 700 -18.56 44.37 16.71
N ASN A 701 -17.77 43.30 16.66
CA ASN A 701 -16.55 43.17 17.49
C ASN A 701 -15.31 43.83 16.86
N GLY A 702 -15.34 44.23 15.59
CA GLY A 702 -14.23 44.90 14.91
C GLY A 702 -14.26 46.44 14.99
N SER A 703 -15.15 47.02 15.79
CA SER A 703 -15.36 48.47 15.91
C SER A 703 -15.33 48.97 17.36
N SER A 704 -14.62 48.28 18.25
CA SER A 704 -14.36 48.70 19.63
C SER A 704 -12.87 48.67 19.92
#